data_AF-A0A2D8C8P4-F1
#
_entry.id   AF-A0A2D8C8P4-F1
#
_cell.length_a   1.000
_cell.length_b   1.000
_cell.length_c   1.000
_cell.angle_alpha   90.00
_cell.angle_beta   90.00
_cell.angle_gamma   90.00
#
_symmetry.space_group_name_H-M   'P 1'
#
loop_
_entity.id
_entity.type
_entity.pdbx_description
1 polymer ?
#
loop_
_entity_poly.entity_id
_entity_poly.type
_entity_poly.pdbx_seq_one_letter_code
_entity_poly.pdbx_strand_id
1 'polypeptide(L)'
;MMRSAFILVLCFITGFSQAQVDLSYYLPSGYTYNPAIPTPKEVLGYEVGEWHVSHDQLVMYMKAVAAASDRVKFEETGRTYEKRPQTLLTISSPTNLAKIDQIKADRAKLRNPNASVNIASMPVVMFMGYSVHGNEPSGANASLLAAYHFAAANEIEAELENIVLLLDPAINPDGLNRFASWVNSHKAYNLNGDPNGREYNEAWPRGRTNHYWFDLNRDWLPVQHPESRNRVRVFQSWLPNIHLDFHEMGTNSTFFFQPGVPARMHPLTPEKNFKLTEKIGQYHAKALDKIGSLYYNQENYDDFYYGKGSTYPDVQGSIGILFEQASSRGHLQESANGLLSFPFTIRNQFTANLSSYQAAKEMRQELNQWMRDFYVGIKTETDADVNKAYIFGSKEDDARGYHLADLILQHDIKVFNLKEDITVNGREFKKENSYIVPADQPQYRLIKAMFETRTSFADSLFYDISAWTYPMAFNLDYMALNSRILNLASVEEINKNDFQLKPGQVIGGSGAYQYALEWTDYYSPKAAYQLLKAGFLVRVANAEFTTPEGKTFGRGTLLIDQGESGLDKDAFYQKLQEIASKSTVDIHAISTGYTAGINMGSTFISPLDKPEIALLVDGGVDSYEAGEIWHLLDQRYEMPVTLLPMDRVSATVIDRYNVILMPDGNYNSLGKSGAETIKNWIGRGNTLVAKGGAVRWLAQNEIKEFKFRTVDNQEKGLQKSYANYENATGAKVTGGAIFNAKLDTTHPIGYGYESANIHTFRNDNLFLEPSSNPYANPLVYTENPLASGYLHPSNLPGLKNGSVIQIGAVGRGRIVAFADNMNFRAFWFGTNKLYMNAIFFGQVIEGGTAR
;
A
#
# COMPACT_ATOMS: atom_id res chain seq x y z
N MET A 1 25.55 42.09 54.08
CA MET A 1 25.95 40.89 53.32
C MET A 1 24.75 40.00 52.92
N MET A 2 23.57 40.55 52.59
CA MET A 2 22.39 39.74 52.20
C MET A 2 21.67 40.26 50.95
N ARG A 3 22.26 41.23 50.21
CA ARG A 3 21.71 41.71 48.93
C ARG A 3 22.50 41.26 47.69
N SER A 4 23.71 40.73 47.87
CA SER A 4 24.55 40.25 46.78
C SER A 4 24.33 38.76 46.43
N ALA A 5 23.71 37.99 47.34
CA ALA A 5 23.40 36.57 47.10
C ALA A 5 22.14 36.35 46.24
N PHE A 6 21.22 37.32 46.20
CA PHE A 6 19.96 37.19 45.45
C PHE A 6 20.12 37.49 43.95
N ILE A 7 21.14 38.28 43.56
CA ILE A 7 21.43 38.59 42.15
C ILE A 7 22.21 37.46 41.47
N LEU A 8 22.98 36.66 42.22
CA LEU A 8 23.66 35.50 41.67
C LEU A 8 22.72 34.32 41.38
N VAL A 9 21.60 34.20 42.11
CA VAL A 9 20.58 33.17 41.88
C VAL A 9 19.63 33.56 40.73
N LEU A 10 19.38 34.86 40.52
CA LEU A 10 18.59 35.33 39.37
C LEU A 10 19.36 35.35 38.03
N CYS A 11 20.70 35.22 38.04
CA CYS A 11 21.47 34.99 36.81
C CYS A 11 21.52 33.52 36.37
N PHE A 12 21.04 32.58 37.20
CA PHE A 12 20.82 31.18 36.81
C PHE A 12 19.42 30.91 36.23
N ILE A 13 18.57 31.94 36.13
CA ILE A 13 17.37 31.95 35.28
C ILE A 13 17.69 32.79 34.03
N THR A 14 18.89 32.61 33.49
CA THR A 14 19.17 33.01 32.11
C THR A 14 18.31 32.12 31.23
N GLY A 15 17.45 32.73 30.42
CA GLY A 15 16.60 32.02 29.49
C GLY A 15 17.41 30.97 28.75
N PHE A 16 16.89 29.75 28.71
CA PHE A 16 17.34 28.75 27.73
C PHE A 16 17.09 29.33 26.34
N SER A 17 17.99 30.20 25.88
CA SER A 17 18.25 30.37 24.47
C SER A 17 18.68 28.98 24.01
N GLN A 18 17.74 28.26 23.40
CA GLN A 18 17.98 26.93 22.83
C GLN A 18 18.96 27.13 21.68
N ALA A 19 20.26 27.14 22.01
CA ALA A 19 21.34 27.31 21.06
C ALA A 19 21.38 26.10 20.13
N GLN A 20 21.75 26.35 18.86
CA GLN A 20 22.05 25.29 17.91
C GLN A 20 23.10 24.34 18.52
N VAL A 21 22.84 23.04 18.45
CA VAL A 21 23.77 22.01 18.93
C VAL A 21 24.75 21.63 17.82
N ASP A 22 25.97 21.27 18.20
CA ASP A 22 26.98 20.71 17.31
C ASP A 22 27.00 19.16 17.38
N LEU A 23 27.87 18.54 16.57
CA LEU A 23 28.00 17.08 16.51
C LEU A 23 28.27 16.39 17.86
N SER A 24 28.92 17.06 18.82
CA SER A 24 29.23 16.47 20.13
C SER A 24 27.99 16.16 20.97
N TYR A 25 26.87 16.81 20.69
CA TYR A 25 25.57 16.50 21.30
C TYR A 25 25.04 15.12 20.91
N TYR A 26 25.38 14.66 19.71
CA TYR A 26 24.89 13.41 19.14
C TYR A 26 25.87 12.25 19.27
N LEU A 27 27.16 12.53 19.02
CA LEU A 27 28.17 11.49 18.88
C LEU A 27 28.51 10.86 20.24
N PRO A 28 28.68 9.53 20.29
CA PRO A 28 29.01 8.85 21.53
C PRO A 28 30.39 9.28 22.05
N SER A 29 30.51 9.40 23.37
CA SER A 29 31.80 9.67 24.03
C SER A 29 32.76 8.48 23.90
N GLY A 30 34.07 8.77 23.90
CA GLY A 30 35.11 7.75 23.80
C GLY A 30 35.45 7.29 22.38
N TYR A 31 34.89 7.95 21.36
CA TYR A 31 35.21 7.71 19.95
C TYR A 31 36.07 8.84 19.38
N THR A 32 36.99 8.47 18.49
CA THR A 32 37.77 9.38 17.67
C THR A 32 37.38 9.20 16.20
N TYR A 33 37.39 10.30 15.45
CA TYR A 33 36.90 10.32 14.08
C TYR A 33 38.01 10.69 13.11
N ASN A 34 38.09 9.98 11.98
CA ASN A 34 39.01 10.28 10.90
C ASN A 34 38.65 11.65 10.27
N PRO A 35 39.52 12.67 10.37
CA PRO A 35 39.22 14.01 9.87
C PRO A 35 39.18 14.11 8.33
N ALA A 36 39.58 13.05 7.61
CA ALA A 36 39.44 12.99 6.16
C ALA A 36 37.99 12.75 5.71
N ILE A 37 37.13 12.23 6.60
CA ILE A 37 35.72 12.00 6.30
C ILE A 37 34.95 13.30 6.59
N PRO A 38 34.26 13.88 5.60
CA PRO A 38 33.56 15.15 5.79
C PRO A 38 32.39 14.98 6.76
N THR A 39 32.22 15.96 7.64
CA THR A 39 31.07 16.09 8.53
C THR A 39 29.82 16.56 7.76
N PRO A 40 28.60 16.35 8.29
CA PRO A 40 27.39 16.90 7.68
C PRO A 40 27.48 18.42 7.47
N LYS A 41 28.01 19.17 8.45
CA LYS A 41 28.15 20.63 8.36
C LYS A 41 29.05 21.08 7.23
N GLU A 42 30.17 20.41 6.99
CA GLU A 42 31.11 20.78 5.93
C GLU A 42 30.50 20.63 4.53
N VAL A 43 29.55 19.70 4.36
CA VAL A 43 28.87 19.49 3.08
C VAL A 43 27.59 20.32 2.96
N LEU A 44 26.78 20.37 4.01
CA LEU A 44 25.45 20.99 4.01
C LEU A 44 25.50 22.50 4.30
N GLY A 45 26.55 22.97 4.99
CA GLY A 45 26.72 24.37 5.41
C GLY A 45 26.00 24.76 6.70
N TYR A 46 25.35 23.80 7.38
CA TYR A 46 24.61 24.02 8.62
C TYR A 46 24.69 22.79 9.53
N GLU A 47 24.39 22.96 10.82
CA GLU A 47 24.46 21.87 11.81
C GLU A 47 23.28 20.89 11.68
N VAL A 48 23.48 19.62 12.03
CA VAL A 48 22.37 18.64 12.04
C VAL A 48 21.26 19.11 12.97
N GLY A 49 20.02 19.07 12.50
CA GLY A 49 18.85 19.56 13.24
C GLY A 49 18.63 21.07 13.17
N GLU A 50 19.52 21.84 12.54
CA GLU A 50 19.30 23.28 12.26
C GLU A 50 18.22 23.48 11.18
N TRP A 51 18.28 22.66 10.13
CA TRP A 51 17.30 22.60 9.04
C TRP A 51 16.92 21.15 8.77
N HIS A 52 15.71 20.92 8.26
CA HIS A 52 15.33 19.60 7.75
C HIS A 52 16.06 19.35 6.44
N VAL A 53 16.87 18.29 6.38
CA VAL A 53 17.58 17.95 5.14
C VAL A 53 16.59 17.61 4.02
N SER A 54 16.74 18.23 2.84
CA SER A 54 16.01 17.81 1.65
C SER A 54 16.60 16.52 1.10
N HIS A 55 15.85 15.78 0.28
CA HIS A 55 16.33 14.50 -0.25
C HIS A 55 17.60 14.66 -1.11
N ASP A 56 17.71 15.73 -1.89
CA ASP A 56 18.90 16.02 -2.71
C ASP A 56 20.14 16.32 -1.86
N GLN A 57 19.99 17.08 -0.78
CA GLN A 57 21.04 17.32 0.21
C GLN A 57 21.47 16.04 0.93
N LEU A 58 20.49 15.20 1.28
CA LEU A 58 20.73 13.89 1.89
C LEU A 58 21.60 13.02 0.98
N VAL A 59 21.19 12.85 -0.29
CA VAL A 59 21.96 12.07 -1.28
C VAL A 59 23.33 12.69 -1.56
N MET A 60 23.43 14.03 -1.60
CA MET A 60 24.70 14.73 -1.76
C MET A 60 25.68 14.36 -0.64
N TYR A 61 25.22 14.39 0.61
CA TYR A 61 26.05 14.03 1.74
C TYR A 61 26.43 12.54 1.75
N MET A 62 25.48 11.65 1.45
CA MET A 62 25.73 10.21 1.35
C MET A 62 26.83 9.88 0.33
N LYS A 63 26.84 10.57 -0.82
CA LYS A 63 27.91 10.44 -1.83
C LYS A 63 29.25 10.99 -1.35
N ALA A 64 29.25 12.12 -0.65
CA ALA A 64 30.47 12.72 -0.12
C ALA A 64 31.17 11.80 0.91
N VAL A 65 30.40 11.21 1.83
CA VAL A 65 30.92 10.24 2.80
C VAL A 65 31.46 8.99 2.09
N ALA A 66 30.71 8.45 1.12
CA ALA A 66 31.14 7.27 0.36
C ALA A 66 32.39 7.50 -0.49
N ALA A 67 32.59 8.71 -1.01
CA ALA A 67 33.79 9.05 -1.76
C ALA A 67 35.04 9.21 -0.88
N ALA A 68 34.86 9.56 0.41
CA ALA A 68 35.95 9.81 1.34
C ALA A 68 36.36 8.59 2.18
N SER A 69 35.48 7.58 2.33
CA SER A 69 35.70 6.41 3.18
C SER A 69 35.84 5.11 2.38
N ASP A 70 36.90 4.35 2.61
CA ASP A 70 37.10 3.01 2.05
C ASP A 70 36.19 1.93 2.67
N ARG A 71 35.43 2.30 3.72
CA ARG A 71 34.46 1.45 4.42
C ARG A 71 33.04 1.56 3.87
N VAL A 72 32.80 2.44 2.89
CA VAL A 72 31.45 2.77 2.42
C VAL A 72 31.32 2.58 0.91
N LYS A 73 30.35 1.78 0.50
CA LYS A 73 29.93 1.66 -0.90
C LYS A 73 28.55 2.32 -1.09
N PHE A 74 28.45 3.27 -2.02
CA PHE A 74 27.18 3.89 -2.43
C PHE A 74 26.59 3.16 -3.64
N GLU A 75 25.29 2.90 -3.61
CA GLU A 75 24.52 2.33 -4.72
C GLU A 75 23.19 3.09 -4.90
N GLU A 76 22.80 3.38 -6.14
CA GLU A 76 21.42 3.75 -6.47
C GLU A 76 20.63 2.45 -6.70
N THR A 77 19.69 2.15 -5.81
CA THR A 77 18.91 0.90 -5.84
C THR A 77 17.67 1.01 -6.71
N GLY A 78 17.30 2.21 -7.16
CA GLY A 78 16.18 2.44 -8.06
C GLY A 78 15.69 3.87 -7.99
N ARG A 79 14.49 4.14 -8.52
CA ARG A 79 13.90 5.49 -8.55
C ARG A 79 12.42 5.49 -8.22
N THR A 80 11.98 6.55 -7.58
CA THR A 80 10.57 6.85 -7.27
C THR A 80 9.78 7.24 -8.52
N TYR A 81 8.47 7.42 -8.38
CA TYR A 81 7.63 7.99 -9.44
C TYR A 81 8.11 9.38 -9.88
N GLU A 82 8.53 10.24 -8.95
CA GLU A 82 9.09 11.58 -9.24
C GLU A 82 10.58 11.53 -9.67
N LYS A 83 11.09 10.34 -9.99
CA LYS A 83 12.46 10.08 -10.48
C LYS A 83 13.57 10.43 -9.48
N ARG A 84 13.25 10.54 -8.19
CA ARG A 84 14.27 10.67 -7.14
C ARG A 84 14.98 9.33 -6.95
N PRO A 85 16.31 9.32 -6.78
CA PRO A 85 17.05 8.08 -6.56
C PRO A 85 16.75 7.53 -5.17
N GLN A 86 16.43 6.24 -5.08
CA GLN A 86 16.55 5.49 -3.83
C GLN A 86 17.98 4.98 -3.72
N THR A 87 18.58 5.13 -2.54
CA THR A 87 20.02 4.92 -2.36
C THR A 87 20.31 3.98 -1.22
N LEU A 88 21.40 3.23 -1.31
CA LEU A 88 21.88 2.36 -0.26
C LEU A 88 23.37 2.61 -0.02
N LEU A 89 23.73 2.82 1.23
CA LEU A 89 25.11 2.72 1.69
C LEU A 89 25.33 1.32 2.25
N THR A 90 26.29 0.58 1.71
CA THR A 90 26.82 -0.63 2.35
C THR A 90 28.08 -0.27 3.11
N ILE A 91 28.07 -0.43 4.43
CA ILE A 91 29.16 -0.05 5.32
C ILE A 91 29.74 -1.29 6.00
N SER A 92 31.03 -1.56 5.82
CA SER A 92 31.75 -2.69 6.42
C SER A 92 33.26 -2.50 6.29
N SER A 93 34.06 -3.44 6.77
CA SER A 93 35.51 -3.42 6.54
C SER A 93 35.83 -3.46 5.03
N PRO A 94 36.94 -2.84 4.57
CA PRO A 94 37.35 -2.89 3.16
C PRO A 94 37.48 -4.33 2.64
N THR A 95 37.97 -5.24 3.50
CA THR A 95 38.06 -6.68 3.22
C THR A 95 36.70 -7.32 2.95
N ASN A 96 35.65 -6.94 3.69
CA ASN A 96 34.29 -7.43 3.44
C ASN A 96 33.69 -6.85 2.17
N LEU A 97 33.89 -5.54 1.92
CA LEU A 97 33.41 -4.89 0.71
C LEU A 97 34.02 -5.50 -0.57
N ALA A 98 35.29 -5.89 -0.53
CA ALA A 98 35.96 -6.56 -1.64
C ALA A 98 35.39 -7.96 -1.96
N LYS A 99 34.67 -8.60 -1.02
CA LYS A 99 34.07 -9.94 -1.17
C LYS A 99 32.56 -9.96 -0.98
N ILE A 100 31.89 -8.84 -1.25
CA ILE A 100 30.46 -8.65 -0.97
C ILE A 100 29.56 -9.70 -1.64
N ASP A 101 29.88 -10.10 -2.87
CA ASP A 101 29.11 -11.11 -3.60
C ASP A 101 29.26 -12.50 -2.96
N GLN A 102 30.45 -12.81 -2.44
CA GLN A 102 30.69 -14.04 -1.67
C GLN A 102 29.91 -14.02 -0.35
N ILE A 103 29.85 -12.88 0.36
CA ILE A 103 29.05 -12.73 1.58
C ILE A 103 27.57 -12.98 1.26
N LYS A 104 27.03 -12.37 0.21
CA LYS A 104 25.63 -12.62 -0.22
C LYS A 104 25.39 -14.09 -0.57
N ALA A 105 26.30 -14.72 -1.30
CA ALA A 105 26.20 -16.14 -1.66
C ALA A 105 26.25 -17.06 -0.44
N ASP A 106 27.11 -16.78 0.55
CA ASP A 106 27.19 -17.55 1.79
C ASP A 106 25.96 -17.37 2.67
N ARG A 107 25.36 -16.17 2.68
CA ARG A 107 24.10 -15.91 3.38
C ARG A 107 22.92 -16.60 2.72
N ALA A 108 22.84 -16.62 1.38
CA ALA A 108 21.78 -17.34 0.66
C ALA A 108 21.74 -18.83 1.04
N LYS A 109 22.87 -19.44 1.42
CA LYS A 109 22.92 -20.83 1.92
C LYS A 109 22.15 -21.03 3.24
N LEU A 110 21.92 -19.99 4.05
CA LEU A 110 21.12 -20.10 5.29
C LEU A 110 19.70 -20.60 4.99
N ARG A 111 19.15 -20.23 3.83
CA ARG A 111 17.81 -20.65 3.34
C ARG A 111 17.73 -22.10 2.89
N ASN A 112 18.87 -22.76 2.68
CA ASN A 112 18.90 -24.16 2.23
C ASN A 112 19.14 -25.09 3.43
N PRO A 113 18.16 -25.89 3.90
CA PRO A 113 18.30 -26.78 5.05
C PRO A 113 19.45 -27.79 4.93
N ASN A 114 19.91 -28.11 3.72
CA ASN A 114 20.99 -29.07 3.49
C ASN A 114 22.38 -28.45 3.31
N ALA A 115 22.48 -27.11 3.28
CA ALA A 115 23.77 -26.44 3.08
C ALA A 115 24.63 -26.46 4.36
N SER A 116 25.94 -26.64 4.17
CA SER A 116 26.94 -26.41 5.23
C SER A 116 27.25 -24.92 5.31
N VAL A 117 27.12 -24.33 6.51
CA VAL A 117 27.37 -22.92 6.78
C VAL A 117 28.25 -22.77 8.02
N ASN A 118 29.26 -21.89 7.95
CA ASN A 118 30.09 -21.56 9.11
C ASN A 118 29.54 -20.30 9.81
N ILE A 119 28.64 -20.50 10.76
CA ILE A 119 28.02 -19.41 11.54
C ILE A 119 29.07 -18.60 12.31
N ALA A 120 30.12 -19.26 12.82
CA ALA A 120 31.14 -18.60 13.64
C ALA A 120 31.93 -17.54 12.87
N SER A 121 32.14 -17.69 11.55
CA SER A 121 32.83 -16.71 10.70
C SER A 121 31.90 -15.80 9.91
N MET A 122 30.59 -16.02 9.95
CA MET A 122 29.63 -15.26 9.14
C MET A 122 29.36 -13.88 9.75
N PRO A 123 29.44 -12.79 8.96
CA PRO A 123 29.07 -11.47 9.46
C PRO A 123 27.55 -11.39 9.71
N VAL A 124 27.15 -10.61 10.71
CA VAL A 124 25.73 -10.21 10.87
C VAL A 124 25.42 -9.09 9.88
N VAL A 125 24.22 -9.09 9.32
CA VAL A 125 23.73 -8.01 8.44
C VAL A 125 22.62 -7.25 9.14
N MET A 126 22.78 -5.93 9.30
CA MET A 126 21.76 -5.04 9.86
C MET A 126 21.31 -4.03 8.81
N PHE A 127 20.01 -3.99 8.54
CA PHE A 127 19.38 -3.01 7.65
C PHE A 127 18.81 -1.86 8.47
N MET A 128 19.16 -0.63 8.12
CA MET A 128 18.76 0.61 8.77
C MET A 128 17.92 1.41 7.78
N GLY A 129 16.59 1.28 7.89
CA GLY A 129 15.61 1.90 7.00
C GLY A 129 15.00 3.14 7.64
N TYR A 130 15.23 4.31 7.05
CA TYR A 130 14.81 5.58 7.63
C TYR A 130 13.62 6.20 6.89
N SER A 131 12.65 6.73 7.65
CA SER A 131 11.59 7.63 7.19
C SER A 131 10.84 7.11 5.94
N VAL A 132 10.20 5.94 6.08
CA VAL A 132 9.21 5.45 5.08
C VAL A 132 7.98 6.36 5.01
N HIS A 133 7.67 7.06 6.10
CA HIS A 133 6.78 8.20 6.07
C HIS A 133 7.61 9.48 5.94
N GLY A 134 7.38 10.24 4.87
CA GLY A 134 8.24 11.38 4.54
C GLY A 134 8.13 12.55 5.51
N ASN A 135 7.04 12.65 6.26
CA ASN A 135 6.84 13.67 7.31
C ASN A 135 7.21 13.20 8.72
N GLU A 136 8.02 12.14 8.81
CA GLU A 136 8.66 11.64 10.04
C GLU A 136 10.19 11.84 9.90
N PRO A 137 10.67 13.10 9.88
CA PRO A 137 11.98 13.50 9.32
C PRO A 137 13.19 13.17 10.19
N SER A 138 13.02 12.97 11.50
CA SER A 138 14.13 12.76 12.46
C SER A 138 14.92 11.50 12.13
N GLY A 139 14.27 10.46 11.57
CA GLY A 139 14.93 9.27 11.05
C GLY A 139 15.93 9.62 9.94
N ALA A 140 15.46 10.23 8.85
CA ALA A 140 16.31 10.63 7.73
C ALA A 140 17.47 11.56 8.17
N ASN A 141 17.25 12.45 9.13
CA ASN A 141 18.30 13.33 9.64
C ASN A 141 19.27 12.61 10.58
N ALA A 142 18.82 11.61 11.34
CA ALA A 142 19.70 10.71 12.10
C ALA A 142 20.59 9.85 11.18
N SER A 143 20.15 9.56 9.96
CA SER A 143 20.94 8.82 8.98
C SER A 143 22.24 9.56 8.58
N LEU A 144 22.25 10.91 8.62
CA LEU A 144 23.47 11.72 8.42
C LEU A 144 24.54 11.39 9.48
N LEU A 145 24.11 11.29 10.74
CA LEU A 145 24.96 10.97 11.88
C LEU A 145 25.43 9.51 11.81
N ALA A 146 24.54 8.58 11.45
CA ALA A 146 24.89 7.18 11.26
C ALA A 146 25.92 6.97 10.14
N ALA A 147 25.71 7.60 8.98
CA ALA A 147 26.67 7.54 7.88
C ALA A 147 28.04 8.08 8.31
N TYR A 148 28.08 9.23 8.98
CA TYR A 148 29.33 9.80 9.50
C TYR A 148 30.01 8.85 10.50
N HIS A 149 29.27 8.42 11.52
CA HIS A 149 29.83 7.61 12.61
C HIS A 149 30.42 6.30 12.08
N PHE A 150 29.67 5.57 11.25
CA PHE A 150 30.15 4.28 10.74
C PHE A 150 31.25 4.41 9.67
N ALA A 151 31.36 5.55 9.01
CA ALA A 151 32.42 5.81 8.04
C ALA A 151 33.72 6.33 8.68
N ALA A 152 33.62 7.09 9.78
CA ALA A 152 34.72 7.88 10.32
C ALA A 152 35.24 7.42 11.69
N ALA A 153 34.45 6.72 12.51
CA ALA A 153 34.88 6.31 13.84
C ALA A 153 36.01 5.27 13.76
N ASN A 154 37.09 5.46 14.53
CA ASN A 154 38.24 4.56 14.49
C ASN A 154 38.01 3.29 15.31
N GLU A 155 37.27 3.39 16.41
CA GLU A 155 37.10 2.31 17.40
C GLU A 155 36.22 1.16 16.90
N ILE A 156 35.46 1.36 15.83
CA ILE A 156 34.60 0.33 15.23
C ILE A 156 35.28 -0.48 14.12
N GLU A 157 36.50 -0.12 13.71
CA GLU A 157 37.14 -0.68 12.51
C GLU A 157 37.22 -2.21 12.53
N ALA A 158 37.73 -2.78 13.63
CA ALA A 158 37.82 -4.23 13.81
C ALA A 158 36.43 -4.89 13.95
N GLU A 159 35.44 -4.15 14.45
CA GLU A 159 34.07 -4.66 14.61
C GLU A 159 33.39 -4.85 13.25
N LEU A 160 33.66 -3.95 12.28
CA LEU A 160 33.15 -4.01 10.91
C LEU A 160 33.69 -5.20 10.10
N GLU A 161 34.68 -5.95 10.58
CA GLU A 161 35.06 -7.24 9.98
C GLU A 161 33.95 -8.29 10.14
N ASN A 162 33.12 -8.15 11.17
CA ASN A 162 32.10 -9.12 11.56
C ASN A 162 30.66 -8.61 11.31
N ILE A 163 30.51 -7.43 10.73
CA ILE A 163 29.22 -6.74 10.54
C ILE A 163 29.17 -6.11 9.14
N VAL A 164 28.02 -6.23 8.49
CA VAL A 164 27.68 -5.45 7.30
C VAL A 164 26.43 -4.61 7.62
N LEU A 165 26.54 -3.31 7.44
CA LEU A 165 25.46 -2.37 7.66
C LEU A 165 24.89 -1.92 6.30
N LEU A 166 23.57 -1.96 6.19
CA LEU A 166 22.83 -1.50 5.01
C LEU A 166 22.03 -0.27 5.42
N LEU A 167 22.40 0.90 4.92
CA LEU A 167 21.80 2.19 5.29
C LEU A 167 20.98 2.72 4.12
N ASP A 168 19.65 2.72 4.26
CA ASP A 168 18.72 3.38 3.35
C ASP A 168 18.23 4.68 4.01
N PRO A 169 18.79 5.84 3.63
CA PRO A 169 18.63 7.09 4.37
C PRO A 169 17.24 7.72 4.23
N ALA A 170 16.45 7.29 3.24
CA ALA A 170 15.10 7.79 2.99
C ALA A 170 14.31 6.80 2.14
N ILE A 171 13.51 5.96 2.79
CA ILE A 171 12.68 4.96 2.12
C ILE A 171 11.62 5.63 1.22
N ASN A 172 11.13 6.81 1.61
CA ASN A 172 10.21 7.63 0.82
C ASN A 172 10.83 8.99 0.42
N PRO A 173 11.65 9.02 -0.66
CA PRO A 173 12.28 10.25 -1.14
C PRO A 173 11.29 11.37 -1.48
N ASP A 174 10.14 11.02 -2.06
CA ASP A 174 9.16 11.99 -2.56
C ASP A 174 8.45 12.69 -1.40
N GLY A 175 7.99 11.91 -0.41
CA GLY A 175 7.39 12.44 0.80
C GLY A 175 8.37 13.27 1.63
N LEU A 176 9.61 12.78 1.82
CA LEU A 176 10.64 13.49 2.59
C LEU A 176 10.93 14.87 1.98
N ASN A 177 11.10 14.92 0.65
CA ASN A 177 11.37 16.17 -0.03
C ASN A 177 10.19 17.16 0.06
N ARG A 178 8.95 16.66 -0.09
CA ARG A 178 7.73 17.46 0.06
C ARG A 178 7.64 18.07 1.46
N PHE A 179 7.93 17.26 2.48
CA PHE A 179 7.90 17.69 3.86
C PHE A 179 8.99 18.72 4.19
N ALA A 180 10.25 18.42 3.86
CA ALA A 180 11.37 19.32 4.14
C ALA A 180 11.17 20.68 3.47
N SER A 181 10.64 20.69 2.23
CA SER A 181 10.30 21.94 1.52
C SER A 181 9.28 22.78 2.28
N TRP A 182 8.21 22.15 2.79
CA TRP A 182 7.17 22.83 3.58
C TRP A 182 7.71 23.40 4.88
N VAL A 183 8.37 22.57 5.68
CA VAL A 183 8.82 22.94 7.03
C VAL A 183 9.89 24.03 6.94
N ASN A 184 10.88 23.88 6.05
CA ASN A 184 11.93 24.87 5.89
C ASN A 184 11.40 26.20 5.35
N SER A 185 10.42 26.21 4.44
CA SER A 185 9.85 27.47 3.93
C SER A 185 9.05 28.25 4.98
N HIS A 186 8.65 27.61 6.07
CA HIS A 186 7.87 28.20 7.16
C HIS A 186 8.65 28.33 8.47
N LYS A 187 9.93 27.92 8.50
CA LYS A 187 10.81 28.04 9.66
C LYS A 187 11.07 29.50 10.01
N ALA A 188 10.95 29.85 11.28
CA ALA A 188 11.42 31.12 11.81
C ALA A 188 12.89 31.04 12.27
N TYR A 189 13.64 32.15 12.18
CA TYR A 189 14.96 32.24 12.80
C TYR A 189 14.89 32.28 14.32
N ASN A 190 13.83 32.90 14.86
CA ASN A 190 13.47 32.81 16.27
C ASN A 190 12.41 31.71 16.41
N LEU A 191 12.82 30.53 16.87
CA LEU A 191 11.94 29.37 16.93
C LEU A 191 10.75 29.64 17.85
N ASN A 192 9.56 29.22 17.41
CA ASN A 192 8.31 29.33 18.15
C ASN A 192 7.72 27.94 18.39
N GLY A 193 7.52 27.61 19.67
CA GLY A 193 6.97 26.34 20.14
C GLY A 193 5.48 26.14 19.88
N ASP A 194 4.72 27.21 19.60
CA ASP A 194 3.26 27.15 19.51
C ASP A 194 2.79 26.14 18.43
N PRO A 195 2.04 25.08 18.80
CA PRO A 195 1.62 24.03 17.87
C PRO A 195 0.67 24.54 16.77
N ASN A 196 0.12 25.75 16.88
CA ASN A 196 -0.67 26.40 15.83
C ASN A 196 0.20 27.03 14.72
N GLY A 197 1.53 26.97 14.84
CA GLY A 197 2.47 27.45 13.84
C GLY A 197 2.28 26.81 12.46
N ARG A 198 2.50 27.60 11.40
CA ARG A 198 2.31 27.14 10.01
C ARG A 198 3.22 25.97 9.63
N GLU A 199 4.39 25.92 10.24
CA GLU A 199 5.38 24.84 10.10
C GLU A 199 4.79 23.45 10.42
N TYR A 200 3.87 23.37 11.39
CA TYR A 200 3.31 22.09 11.87
C TYR A 200 2.07 21.62 11.11
N ASN A 201 1.51 22.46 10.23
CA ASN A 201 0.27 22.19 9.51
C ASN A 201 0.49 22.16 8.00
N GLU A 202 1.01 21.03 7.52
CA GLU A 202 1.28 20.75 6.10
C GLU A 202 0.03 20.96 5.23
N ALA A 203 0.22 21.51 4.03
CA ALA A 203 -0.81 21.48 3.01
C ALA A 203 -1.21 20.04 2.67
N TRP A 204 -2.49 19.84 2.32
CA TRP A 204 -2.93 18.61 1.68
C TRP A 204 -2.08 18.37 0.41
N PRO A 205 -1.62 17.15 0.10
CA PRO A 205 -1.93 15.85 0.71
C PRO A 205 -0.98 15.41 1.86
N ARG A 206 -0.18 16.34 2.40
CA ARG A 206 0.92 16.12 3.38
C ARG A 206 2.09 15.30 2.81
N GLY A 207 3.20 15.25 3.55
CA GLY A 207 4.45 14.60 3.18
C GLY A 207 4.58 13.14 3.61
N ARG A 208 3.58 12.57 4.29
CA ARG A 208 3.64 11.18 4.79
C ARG A 208 3.85 10.15 3.67
N THR A 209 3.16 10.32 2.56
CA THR A 209 2.95 9.30 1.54
C THR A 209 3.85 9.49 0.32
N ASN A 210 3.86 8.53 -0.61
CA ASN A 210 4.61 8.66 -1.87
C ASN A 210 3.93 9.62 -2.87
N HIS A 211 4.33 9.55 -4.15
CA HIS A 211 3.74 10.37 -5.22
C HIS A 211 2.22 10.23 -5.34
N TYR A 212 1.72 8.99 -5.43
CA TYR A 212 0.28 8.69 -5.53
C TYR A 212 -0.43 8.62 -4.17
N TRP A 213 0.19 9.16 -3.12
CA TRP A 213 -0.36 9.24 -1.77
C TRP A 213 -0.62 7.90 -1.07
N PHE A 214 0.16 6.87 -1.39
CA PHE A 214 0.14 5.59 -0.67
C PHE A 214 1.07 5.59 0.55
N ASP A 215 0.64 4.86 1.57
CA ASP A 215 1.48 4.49 2.71
C ASP A 215 2.44 3.36 2.29
N LEU A 216 3.72 3.68 2.13
CA LEU A 216 4.75 2.71 1.75
C LEU A 216 5.07 1.70 2.87
N ASN A 217 4.66 1.96 4.12
CA ASN A 217 4.72 1.00 5.23
C ASN A 217 3.46 0.13 5.32
N ARG A 218 2.69 0.05 4.24
CA ARG A 218 1.66 -0.98 3.99
C ARG A 218 1.90 -1.75 2.70
N ASP A 219 2.97 -1.42 1.98
CA ASP A 219 3.28 -1.96 0.65
C ASP A 219 4.47 -2.95 0.65
N TRP A 220 4.85 -3.50 1.82
CA TRP A 220 5.92 -4.51 1.90
C TRP A 220 5.53 -5.88 1.35
N LEU A 221 4.28 -6.28 1.54
CA LEU A 221 3.72 -7.54 1.02
C LEU A 221 3.02 -7.34 -0.33
N PRO A 222 2.25 -6.25 -0.55
CA PRO A 222 1.67 -6.01 -1.86
C PRO A 222 2.67 -5.62 -2.95
N VAL A 223 3.73 -4.87 -2.60
CA VAL A 223 4.83 -4.47 -3.51
C VAL A 223 4.34 -3.83 -4.83
N GLN A 224 3.32 -2.98 -4.73
CA GLN A 224 2.67 -2.35 -5.89
C GLN A 224 3.44 -1.13 -6.40
N HIS A 225 4.26 -0.49 -5.56
CA HIS A 225 5.00 0.71 -5.92
C HIS A 225 6.48 0.42 -6.23
N PRO A 226 7.12 1.18 -7.15
CA PRO A 226 8.54 1.01 -7.48
C PRO A 226 9.42 1.15 -6.24
N GLU A 227 9.07 2.02 -5.30
CA GLU A 227 9.82 2.21 -4.06
C GLU A 227 9.92 0.91 -3.25
N SER A 228 8.80 0.20 -3.13
CA SER A 228 8.71 -1.09 -2.43
C SER A 228 9.35 -2.21 -3.22
N ARG A 229 9.20 -2.25 -4.56
CA ARG A 229 9.85 -3.27 -5.42
C ARG A 229 11.37 -3.20 -5.31
N ASN A 230 11.93 -1.99 -5.29
CA ASN A 230 13.37 -1.78 -5.09
C ASN A 230 13.80 -2.24 -3.69
N ARG A 231 13.06 -1.85 -2.64
CA ARG A 231 13.35 -2.23 -1.24
C ARG A 231 13.30 -3.74 -1.01
N VAL A 232 12.26 -4.41 -1.48
CA VAL A 232 12.09 -5.87 -1.34
C VAL A 232 13.20 -6.61 -2.10
N ARG A 233 13.59 -6.17 -3.30
CA ARG A 233 14.73 -6.76 -4.02
C ARG A 233 16.02 -6.68 -3.20
N VAL A 234 16.30 -5.52 -2.60
CA VAL A 234 17.48 -5.35 -1.73
C VAL A 234 17.38 -6.29 -0.52
N PHE A 235 16.24 -6.31 0.17
CA PHE A 235 16.00 -7.20 1.30
C PHE A 235 16.25 -8.67 0.94
N GLN A 236 15.67 -9.16 -0.17
CA GLN A 236 15.83 -10.55 -0.61
C GLN A 236 17.28 -10.89 -1.00
N SER A 237 18.03 -9.92 -1.55
CA SER A 237 19.43 -10.14 -1.93
C SER A 237 20.40 -10.23 -0.74
N TRP A 238 20.00 -9.68 0.41
CA TRP A 238 20.86 -9.57 1.60
C TRP A 238 20.42 -10.45 2.76
N LEU A 239 19.11 -10.68 2.87
CA LEU A 239 18.45 -11.40 3.96
C LEU A 239 18.93 -10.87 5.31
N PRO A 240 18.68 -9.60 5.68
CA PRO A 240 19.25 -9.02 6.90
C PRO A 240 18.84 -9.82 8.14
N ASN A 241 19.70 -9.86 9.17
CA ASN A 241 19.34 -10.47 10.46
C ASN A 241 18.45 -9.54 11.28
N ILE A 242 18.70 -8.23 11.20
CA ILE A 242 17.94 -7.19 11.87
C ILE A 242 17.51 -6.17 10.82
N HIS A 243 16.25 -5.74 10.86
CA HIS A 243 15.70 -4.67 10.05
C HIS A 243 15.12 -3.59 10.96
N LEU A 244 15.71 -2.41 10.94
CA LEU A 244 15.28 -1.25 11.70
C LEU A 244 14.36 -0.39 10.84
N ASP A 245 13.17 -0.09 11.36
CA ASP A 245 12.12 0.72 10.73
C ASP A 245 11.91 1.99 11.56
N PHE A 246 12.58 3.08 11.17
CA PHE A 246 12.58 4.34 11.93
C PHE A 246 11.37 5.21 11.57
N HIS A 247 10.52 5.46 12.57
CA HIS A 247 9.26 6.18 12.48
C HIS A 247 9.11 7.29 13.53
N GLU A 248 8.07 8.10 13.37
CA GLU A 248 7.57 9.04 14.37
C GLU A 248 6.06 8.93 14.63
N MET A 249 5.68 9.29 15.85
CA MET A 249 4.31 9.36 16.33
C MET A 249 3.95 10.77 16.81
N GLY A 250 2.74 10.98 17.32
CA GLY A 250 2.27 12.30 17.74
C GLY A 250 3.21 13.04 18.72
N THR A 251 3.25 14.38 18.61
CA THR A 251 4.13 15.27 19.40
C THR A 251 4.08 15.00 20.91
N ASN A 252 2.90 14.64 21.44
CA ASN A 252 2.68 14.44 22.87
C ASN A 252 3.09 13.06 23.40
N SER A 253 3.58 12.18 22.53
CA SER A 253 4.11 10.88 22.92
C SER A 253 5.54 10.97 23.49
N THR A 254 6.18 9.82 23.72
CA THR A 254 7.60 9.72 24.14
C THR A 254 8.43 8.98 23.08
N PHE A 255 9.00 7.81 23.38
CA PHE A 255 9.72 6.97 22.42
C PHE A 255 9.25 5.52 22.57
N PHE A 256 8.96 4.84 21.46
CA PHE A 256 8.63 3.41 21.48
C PHE A 256 9.64 2.61 20.67
N PHE A 257 9.90 1.39 21.15
CA PHE A 257 10.65 0.39 20.40
C PHE A 257 10.02 -1.00 20.57
N GLN A 258 10.11 -1.80 19.51
CA GLN A 258 9.65 -3.19 19.47
C GLN A 258 10.31 -4.04 20.58
N PRO A 259 9.62 -5.01 21.21
CA PRO A 259 8.36 -5.64 20.80
C PRO A 259 7.10 -4.82 21.10
N GLY A 260 6.07 -5.00 20.28
CA GLY A 260 4.70 -4.54 20.51
C GLY A 260 3.91 -5.48 21.40
N VAL A 261 2.57 -5.37 21.37
CA VAL A 261 1.69 -6.14 22.26
C VAL A 261 1.82 -7.65 21.97
N PRO A 262 2.28 -8.48 22.93
CA PRO A 262 2.58 -9.89 22.68
C PRO A 262 1.39 -10.71 22.14
N ALA A 263 0.18 -10.40 22.63
CA ALA A 263 -1.05 -11.09 22.23
C ALA A 263 -1.51 -10.78 20.78
N ARG A 264 -0.92 -9.76 20.14
CA ARG A 264 -1.28 -9.29 18.79
C ARG A 264 -0.22 -9.63 17.75
N MET A 265 0.57 -10.67 18.00
CA MET A 265 1.52 -11.22 17.05
C MET A 265 0.83 -12.21 16.10
N HIS A 266 1.17 -12.17 14.81
CA HIS A 266 0.67 -13.15 13.87
C HIS A 266 1.18 -14.56 14.21
N PRO A 267 0.34 -15.62 14.20
CA PRO A 267 0.78 -16.98 14.55
C PRO A 267 1.80 -17.64 13.62
N LEU A 268 2.19 -16.97 12.53
CA LEU A 268 3.25 -17.44 11.64
C LEU A 268 4.63 -16.88 12.05
N THR A 269 4.66 -15.91 12.96
CA THR A 269 5.88 -15.42 13.61
C THR A 269 6.25 -16.35 14.78
N PRO A 270 7.47 -16.92 14.82
CA PRO A 270 7.89 -17.78 15.93
C PRO A 270 8.02 -17.03 17.24
N GLU A 271 7.72 -17.72 18.33
CA GLU A 271 7.98 -17.23 19.69
C GLU A 271 9.47 -16.87 19.92
N LYS A 272 10.41 -17.63 19.32
CA LYS A 272 11.85 -17.32 19.41
C LYS A 272 12.18 -15.97 18.78
N ASN A 273 11.43 -15.54 17.75
CA ASN A 273 11.64 -14.22 17.15
C ASN A 273 11.31 -13.12 18.15
N PHE A 274 10.14 -13.19 18.79
CA PHE A 274 9.71 -12.25 19.84
C PHE A 274 10.73 -12.18 20.98
N LYS A 275 11.24 -13.33 21.47
CA LYS A 275 12.26 -13.37 22.53
C LYS A 275 13.56 -12.68 22.15
N LEU A 276 13.98 -12.81 20.88
CA LEU A 276 15.16 -12.10 20.39
C LEU A 276 14.90 -10.59 20.27
N THR A 277 13.71 -10.19 19.81
CA THR A 277 13.30 -8.78 19.78
C THR A 277 13.28 -8.18 21.19
N GLU A 278 12.73 -8.86 22.18
CA GLU A 278 12.75 -8.44 23.59
C GLU A 278 14.18 -8.28 24.12
N LYS A 279 15.07 -9.23 23.80
CA LYS A 279 16.48 -9.17 24.17
C LYS A 279 17.19 -7.96 23.53
N ILE A 280 16.92 -7.66 22.26
CA ILE A 280 17.44 -6.45 21.59
C ILE A 280 16.87 -5.19 22.25
N GLY A 281 15.59 -5.18 22.62
CA GLY A 281 14.94 -4.10 23.34
C GLY A 281 15.65 -3.68 24.64
N GLN A 282 16.31 -4.61 25.34
CA GLN A 282 17.11 -4.28 26.54
C GLN A 282 18.33 -3.39 26.23
N TYR A 283 18.89 -3.49 25.02
CA TYR A 283 19.95 -2.58 24.57
C TYR A 283 19.41 -1.17 24.33
N HIS A 284 18.21 -1.05 23.75
CA HIS A 284 17.54 0.23 23.52
C HIS A 284 17.21 0.91 24.85
N ALA A 285 16.60 0.18 25.79
CA ALA A 285 16.31 0.65 27.14
C ALA A 285 17.56 1.24 27.81
N LYS A 286 18.65 0.46 27.87
CA LYS A 286 19.92 0.90 28.47
C LYS A 286 20.50 2.16 27.81
N ALA A 287 20.37 2.28 26.49
CA ALA A 287 20.89 3.43 25.75
C ALA A 287 20.04 4.69 25.96
N LEU A 288 18.72 4.55 25.99
CA LEU A 288 17.79 5.66 26.24
C LEU A 288 17.82 6.11 27.70
N ASP A 289 17.97 5.18 28.65
CA ASP A 289 18.22 5.47 30.07
C ASP A 289 19.43 6.39 30.25
N LYS A 290 20.53 6.09 29.53
CA LYS A 290 21.79 6.84 29.61
C LYS A 290 21.62 8.32 29.19
N ILE A 291 20.70 8.62 28.27
CA ILE A 291 20.45 9.98 27.80
C ILE A 291 19.22 10.63 28.43
N GLY A 292 18.52 9.92 29.33
CA GLY A 292 17.34 10.39 30.05
C GLY A 292 16.09 10.52 29.18
N SER A 293 16.00 9.80 28.06
CA SER A 293 14.83 9.85 27.19
C SER A 293 13.74 8.91 27.69
N LEU A 294 12.50 9.41 27.78
CA LEU A 294 11.34 8.60 28.17
C LEU A 294 11.01 7.61 27.05
N TYR A 295 10.70 6.36 27.42
CA TYR A 295 10.30 5.34 26.46
C TYR A 295 9.29 4.34 27.04
N TYR A 296 8.71 3.55 26.15
CA TYR A 296 7.86 2.40 26.48
C TYR A 296 7.99 1.31 25.41
N ASN A 297 7.59 0.08 25.73
CA ASN A 297 7.51 -1.05 24.81
C ASN A 297 6.38 -2.01 25.22
N GLN A 298 6.09 -3.03 24.42
CA GLN A 298 5.05 -4.04 24.63
C GLN A 298 3.60 -3.51 24.67
N GLU A 299 3.39 -2.29 24.18
CA GLU A 299 2.11 -1.57 24.20
C GLU A 299 1.79 -0.97 22.82
N ASN A 300 0.53 -0.57 22.62
CA ASN A 300 -0.03 0.17 21.46
C ASN A 300 0.02 -0.52 20.08
N TYR A 301 1.18 -0.99 19.65
CA TYR A 301 1.43 -1.51 18.31
C TYR A 301 1.31 -3.03 18.25
N ASP A 302 0.86 -3.56 17.12
CA ASP A 302 0.77 -5.01 16.85
C ASP A 302 1.81 -5.51 15.85
N ASP A 303 2.02 -6.83 15.85
CA ASP A 303 2.84 -7.55 14.86
C ASP A 303 1.96 -8.52 14.04
N PHE A 304 0.78 -8.06 13.62
CA PHE A 304 -0.18 -8.93 12.94
C PHE A 304 -0.04 -8.89 11.40
N TYR A 305 -0.16 -7.72 10.78
CA TYR A 305 -0.12 -7.61 9.32
C TYR A 305 1.32 -7.57 8.78
N TYR A 306 1.66 -8.44 7.82
CA TYR A 306 2.98 -8.53 7.19
C TYR A 306 3.27 -7.49 6.09
N GLY A 307 2.42 -6.48 5.90
CA GLY A 307 2.68 -5.38 4.96
C GLY A 307 3.56 -4.27 5.52
N LYS A 308 4.13 -4.42 6.72
CA LYS A 308 4.92 -3.41 7.45
C LYS A 308 6.40 -3.81 7.53
N GLY A 309 7.31 -2.85 7.65
CA GLY A 309 8.75 -3.06 7.78
C GLY A 309 9.13 -3.71 9.11
N SER A 310 8.29 -3.56 10.12
CA SER A 310 8.46 -4.21 11.42
C SER A 310 8.06 -5.69 11.45
N THR A 311 7.24 -6.16 10.51
CA THR A 311 6.66 -7.53 10.54
C THR A 311 7.02 -8.38 9.33
N TYR A 312 7.15 -7.78 8.13
CA TYR A 312 7.61 -8.49 6.92
C TYR A 312 8.93 -9.26 7.11
N PRO A 313 9.92 -8.74 7.88
CA PRO A 313 11.15 -9.48 8.14
C PRO A 313 10.94 -10.71 9.03
N ASP A 314 10.00 -10.65 9.97
CA ASP A 314 9.77 -11.67 11.00
C ASP A 314 9.32 -13.02 10.45
N VAL A 315 8.54 -12.99 9.37
CA VAL A 315 8.09 -14.19 8.66
C VAL A 315 9.15 -14.79 7.73
N GLN A 316 10.38 -14.26 7.77
CA GLN A 316 11.51 -14.67 6.93
C GLN A 316 12.82 -14.88 7.71
N GLY A 317 12.73 -15.07 9.03
CA GLY A 317 13.89 -15.36 9.89
C GLY A 317 14.79 -14.15 10.18
N SER A 318 14.36 -12.94 9.81
CA SER A 318 14.92 -11.66 10.26
C SER A 318 14.14 -11.16 11.48
N ILE A 319 14.71 -10.23 12.22
CA ILE A 319 14.04 -9.51 13.31
C ILE A 319 13.71 -8.10 12.83
N GLY A 320 12.42 -7.76 12.72
CA GLY A 320 11.95 -6.40 12.48
C GLY A 320 11.85 -5.60 13.78
N ILE A 321 12.29 -4.34 13.76
CA ILE A 321 12.22 -3.43 14.91
C ILE A 321 11.63 -2.10 14.46
N LEU A 322 10.42 -1.82 14.94
CA LEU A 322 9.79 -0.51 14.84
C LEU A 322 10.36 0.43 15.91
N PHE A 323 10.73 1.64 15.51
CA PHE A 323 11.02 2.75 16.42
C PHE A 323 10.03 3.88 16.17
N GLU A 324 9.37 4.38 17.21
CA GLU A 324 8.40 5.46 17.11
C GLU A 324 8.83 6.61 18.02
N GLN A 325 9.36 7.68 17.44
CA GLN A 325 9.78 8.88 18.15
C GLN A 325 8.64 9.91 18.21
N ALA A 326 8.42 10.56 19.35
CA ALA A 326 7.54 11.73 19.40
C ALA A 326 7.98 12.78 18.36
N SER A 327 7.07 13.16 17.49
CA SER A 327 7.37 14.02 16.36
C SER A 327 7.51 15.47 16.80
N SER A 328 8.70 16.05 16.65
CA SER A 328 8.86 17.51 16.69
C SER A 328 8.13 18.17 15.52
N ARG A 329 7.87 17.41 14.44
CA ARG A 329 7.37 17.83 13.12
C ARG A 329 8.32 18.85 12.50
N GLY A 330 8.33 20.06 13.05
CA GLY A 330 9.22 21.13 12.67
C GLY A 330 10.49 21.17 13.51
N HIS A 331 10.92 22.36 13.91
CA HIS A 331 12.20 22.59 14.59
C HIS A 331 12.07 22.63 16.13
N LEU A 332 10.94 23.10 16.67
CA LEU A 332 10.69 23.19 18.12
C LEU A 332 9.20 23.28 18.42
N GLN A 333 8.60 22.30 19.08
CA GLN A 333 7.16 22.31 19.37
C GLN A 333 6.89 22.11 20.87
N GLU A 334 5.87 22.78 21.40
CA GLU A 334 5.33 22.50 22.73
C GLU A 334 4.69 21.11 22.74
N SER A 335 4.97 20.34 23.79
CA SER A 335 4.35 19.03 24.03
C SER A 335 3.90 18.90 25.48
N ALA A 336 3.09 17.86 25.76
CA ALA A 336 2.73 17.47 27.12
C ALA A 336 3.94 17.19 28.03
N ASN A 337 5.10 16.89 27.46
CA ASN A 337 6.34 16.56 28.17
C ASN A 337 7.36 17.72 28.16
N GLY A 338 6.94 18.92 27.78
CA GLY A 338 7.80 20.10 27.63
C GLY A 338 8.15 20.41 26.18
N LEU A 339 9.11 21.31 25.96
CA LEU A 339 9.55 21.67 24.61
C LEU A 339 10.29 20.51 23.93
N LEU A 340 9.79 20.10 22.76
CA LEU A 340 10.33 19.04 21.94
C LEU A 340 11.09 19.64 20.75
N SER A 341 12.42 19.58 20.80
CA SER A 341 13.28 20.12 19.74
C SER A 341 13.62 19.07 18.69
N PHE A 342 13.84 19.51 17.45
CA PHE A 342 14.25 18.62 16.37
C PHE A 342 15.59 17.90 16.66
N PRO A 343 16.63 18.59 17.18
CA PRO A 343 17.83 17.93 17.68
C PRO A 343 17.58 16.79 18.68
N PHE A 344 16.64 16.96 19.62
CA PHE A 344 16.32 15.91 20.59
C PHE A 344 15.76 14.66 19.89
N THR A 345 14.81 14.85 18.95
CA THR A 345 14.20 13.74 18.20
C THR A 345 15.23 12.98 17.36
N ILE A 346 16.16 13.69 16.70
CA ILE A 346 17.27 13.11 15.95
C ILE A 346 18.20 12.29 16.86
N ARG A 347 18.55 12.82 18.04
CA ARG A 347 19.45 12.16 18.99
C ARG A 347 18.89 10.82 19.47
N ASN A 348 17.60 10.74 19.74
CA ASN A 348 16.95 9.50 20.17
C ASN A 348 16.99 8.43 19.06
N GLN A 349 16.66 8.79 17.81
CA GLN A 349 16.74 7.87 16.68
C GLN A 349 18.17 7.36 16.46
N PHE A 350 19.16 8.25 16.53
CA PHE A 350 20.57 7.85 16.41
C PHE A 350 21.03 6.97 17.58
N THR A 351 20.54 7.22 18.80
CA THR A 351 20.81 6.39 19.99
C THR A 351 20.21 4.99 19.85
N ALA A 352 18.99 4.87 19.32
CA ALA A 352 18.36 3.60 18.99
C ALA A 352 19.14 2.84 17.90
N ASN A 353 19.69 3.55 16.91
CA ASN A 353 20.57 2.95 15.91
C ASN A 353 21.84 2.35 16.55
N LEU A 354 22.56 3.14 17.36
CA LEU A 354 23.81 2.67 18.00
C LEU A 354 23.57 1.50 18.97
N SER A 355 22.44 1.47 19.67
CA SER A 355 22.09 0.32 20.51
C SER A 355 21.72 -0.92 19.70
N SER A 356 21.09 -0.76 18.53
CA SER A 356 20.87 -1.86 17.58
C SER A 356 22.19 -2.43 17.07
N TYR A 357 23.15 -1.56 16.75
CA TYR A 357 24.50 -1.96 16.36
C TYR A 357 25.20 -2.74 17.48
N GLN A 358 25.11 -2.27 18.73
CA GLN A 358 25.67 -2.99 19.88
C GLN A 358 25.05 -4.38 20.03
N ALA A 359 23.73 -4.51 19.90
CA ALA A 359 23.04 -5.79 19.93
C ALA A 359 23.50 -6.71 18.78
N ALA A 360 23.58 -6.19 17.55
CA ALA A 360 24.05 -6.95 16.38
C ALA A 360 25.46 -7.50 16.60
N LYS A 361 26.37 -6.69 17.16
CA LYS A 361 27.74 -7.09 17.50
C LYS A 361 27.77 -8.23 18.52
N GLU A 362 27.12 -8.05 19.66
CA GLU A 362 27.17 -9.01 20.77
C GLU A 362 26.40 -10.30 20.46
N MET A 363 25.33 -10.21 19.67
CA MET A 363 24.46 -11.34 19.32
C MET A 363 24.76 -11.94 17.94
N ARG A 364 25.86 -11.57 17.27
CA ARG A 364 26.18 -11.97 15.88
C ARG A 364 25.95 -13.46 15.59
N GLN A 365 26.51 -14.34 16.41
CA GLN A 365 26.40 -15.78 16.20
C GLN A 365 24.96 -16.28 16.46
N GLU A 366 24.31 -15.77 17.51
CA GLU A 366 22.93 -16.12 17.86
C GLU A 366 21.95 -15.71 16.76
N LEU A 367 22.12 -14.53 16.17
CA LEU A 367 21.28 -14.00 15.09
C LEU A 367 21.45 -14.79 13.78
N ASN A 368 22.68 -15.13 13.41
CA ASN A 368 22.93 -15.99 12.24
C ASN A 368 22.46 -17.42 12.46
N GLN A 369 22.63 -17.96 13.68
CA GLN A 369 22.09 -19.26 14.06
C GLN A 369 20.56 -19.26 14.03
N TRP A 370 19.92 -18.19 14.51
CA TRP A 370 18.46 -18.07 14.47
C TRP A 370 17.93 -18.13 13.04
N MET A 371 18.49 -17.33 12.13
CA MET A 371 18.07 -17.36 10.73
C MET A 371 18.26 -18.76 10.12
N ARG A 372 19.34 -19.46 10.47
CA ARG A 372 19.56 -20.85 10.05
C ARG A 372 18.48 -21.78 10.61
N ASP A 373 18.22 -21.72 11.91
CA ASP A 373 17.21 -22.55 12.59
C ASP A 373 15.82 -22.32 12.01
N PHE A 374 15.49 -21.06 11.69
CA PHE A 374 14.22 -20.68 11.07
C PHE A 374 13.99 -21.47 9.78
N TYR A 375 14.93 -21.40 8.83
CA TYR A 375 14.79 -22.08 7.54
C TYR A 375 14.94 -23.61 7.62
N VAL A 376 15.71 -24.13 8.58
CA VAL A 376 15.74 -25.58 8.87
C VAL A 376 14.36 -26.05 9.37
N GLY A 377 13.72 -25.27 10.24
CA GLY A 377 12.39 -25.57 10.78
C GLY A 377 11.28 -25.62 9.72
N ILE A 378 11.40 -24.81 8.66
CA ILE A 378 10.45 -24.80 7.53
C ILE A 378 10.28 -26.18 6.90
N LYS A 379 11.33 -27.01 6.83
CA LYS A 379 11.21 -28.35 6.23
C LYS A 379 10.24 -29.24 7.00
N THR A 380 10.24 -29.16 8.33
CA THR A 380 9.32 -29.91 9.18
C THR A 380 7.88 -29.43 8.98
N GLU A 381 7.67 -28.11 8.90
CA GLU A 381 6.34 -27.53 8.69
C GLU A 381 5.76 -27.89 7.31
N THR A 382 6.59 -27.76 6.27
CA THR A 382 6.20 -28.10 4.89
C THR A 382 5.91 -29.59 4.73
N ASP A 383 6.66 -30.48 5.40
CA ASP A 383 6.40 -31.93 5.40
C ASP A 383 5.08 -32.28 6.09
N ALA A 384 4.74 -31.59 7.18
CA ALA A 384 3.52 -31.80 7.94
C ALA A 384 2.26 -31.20 7.27
N ASP A 385 2.38 -30.11 6.50
CA ASP A 385 1.23 -29.48 5.86
C ASP A 385 0.66 -30.37 4.74
N VAL A 386 -0.65 -30.60 4.75
CA VAL A 386 -1.34 -31.33 3.69
C VAL A 386 -1.42 -30.54 2.38
N ASN A 387 -1.33 -29.21 2.48
CA ASN A 387 -1.34 -28.28 1.37
C ASN A 387 0.09 -28.07 0.85
N LYS A 388 0.47 -28.84 -0.18
CA LYS A 388 1.82 -28.83 -0.75
C LYS A 388 2.05 -27.75 -1.80
N ALA A 389 0.99 -27.21 -2.39
CA ALA A 389 1.06 -26.11 -3.33
C ALA A 389 -0.27 -25.34 -3.35
N TYR A 390 -0.28 -24.17 -3.98
CA TYR A 390 -1.47 -23.40 -4.28
C TYR A 390 -1.56 -23.20 -5.79
N ILE A 391 -2.73 -23.48 -6.37
CA ILE A 391 -3.04 -23.13 -7.75
C ILE A 391 -4.02 -21.96 -7.76
N PHE A 392 -3.83 -21.01 -8.67
CA PHE A 392 -4.78 -19.93 -8.90
C PHE A 392 -4.80 -19.51 -10.36
N GLY A 393 -5.90 -18.93 -10.81
CA GLY A 393 -6.07 -18.43 -12.17
C GLY A 393 -7.43 -17.77 -12.37
N SER A 394 -7.67 -17.32 -13.59
CA SER A 394 -9.00 -16.89 -14.03
C SER A 394 -9.32 -17.56 -15.35
N LYS A 395 -10.60 -17.85 -15.61
CA LYS A 395 -10.99 -18.53 -16.86
C LYS A 395 -10.89 -17.61 -18.08
N GLU A 396 -11.27 -16.34 -17.92
CA GLU A 396 -11.48 -15.40 -19.02
C GLU A 396 -10.80 -14.03 -18.78
N ASP A 397 -9.86 -13.93 -17.82
CA ASP A 397 -9.06 -12.71 -17.61
C ASP A 397 -7.62 -13.04 -17.21
N ASP A 398 -6.71 -12.86 -18.14
CA ASP A 398 -5.30 -13.21 -17.97
C ASP A 398 -4.57 -12.28 -16.99
N ALA A 399 -5.00 -11.01 -16.90
CA ALA A 399 -4.28 -9.97 -16.21
C ALA A 399 -4.28 -10.14 -14.69
N ARG A 400 -5.43 -10.45 -14.06
CA ARG A 400 -5.47 -10.59 -12.59
C ARG A 400 -4.61 -11.75 -12.10
N GLY A 401 -4.63 -12.89 -12.81
CA GLY A 401 -3.74 -14.03 -12.51
C GLY A 401 -2.27 -13.64 -12.67
N TYR A 402 -1.93 -12.99 -13.78
CA TYR A 402 -0.58 -12.48 -14.04
C TYR A 402 -0.07 -11.56 -12.92
N HIS A 403 -0.88 -10.59 -12.47
CA HIS A 403 -0.45 -9.63 -11.46
C HIS A 403 -0.23 -10.27 -10.08
N LEU A 404 -1.02 -11.28 -9.71
CA LEU A 404 -0.74 -12.04 -8.48
C LEU A 404 0.55 -12.85 -8.62
N ALA A 405 0.80 -13.47 -9.77
CA ALA A 405 2.05 -14.18 -10.02
C ALA A 405 3.27 -13.24 -10.01
N ASP A 406 3.18 -12.06 -10.63
CA ASP A 406 4.25 -11.04 -10.59
C ASP A 406 4.54 -10.57 -9.16
N LEU A 407 3.51 -10.30 -8.37
CA LEU A 407 3.63 -9.94 -6.95
C LEU A 407 4.40 -11.02 -6.19
N ILE A 408 4.02 -12.29 -6.34
CA ILE A 408 4.66 -13.41 -5.64
C ILE A 408 6.14 -13.53 -6.06
N LEU A 409 6.45 -13.38 -7.35
CA LEU A 409 7.83 -13.37 -7.87
C LEU A 409 8.68 -12.21 -7.31
N GLN A 410 8.08 -11.12 -6.83
CA GLN A 410 8.83 -10.05 -6.16
C GLN A 410 9.46 -10.49 -4.83
N HIS A 411 8.92 -11.52 -4.19
CA HIS A 411 9.40 -12.03 -2.91
C HIS A 411 10.38 -13.20 -3.02
N ASP A 412 10.97 -13.40 -4.20
CA ASP A 412 11.89 -14.52 -4.49
C ASP A 412 11.22 -15.90 -4.30
N ILE A 413 9.89 -15.95 -4.47
CA ILE A 413 9.09 -17.18 -4.47
C ILE A 413 9.01 -17.68 -5.90
N LYS A 414 9.27 -18.97 -6.11
CA LYS A 414 9.09 -19.62 -7.40
C LYS A 414 7.61 -19.82 -7.72
N VAL A 415 7.25 -19.49 -8.95
CA VAL A 415 5.92 -19.66 -9.53
C VAL A 415 6.06 -20.46 -10.82
N PHE A 416 5.06 -21.28 -11.13
CA PHE A 416 5.08 -22.20 -12.26
C PHE A 416 3.84 -22.01 -13.13
N ASN A 417 4.02 -22.08 -14.44
CA ASN A 417 2.92 -22.22 -15.41
C ASN A 417 2.51 -23.68 -15.53
N LEU A 418 1.25 -23.91 -15.89
CA LEU A 418 0.81 -25.23 -16.37
C LEU A 418 1.25 -25.45 -17.83
N LYS A 419 1.50 -26.70 -18.22
CA LYS A 419 1.76 -27.08 -19.62
C LYS A 419 0.51 -27.53 -20.38
N GLU A 420 -0.54 -27.87 -19.64
CA GLU A 420 -1.82 -28.35 -20.15
C GLU A 420 -2.95 -27.91 -19.22
N ASP A 421 -4.17 -27.86 -19.74
CA ASP A 421 -5.35 -27.54 -18.96
C ASP A 421 -5.62 -28.67 -17.97
N ILE A 422 -5.94 -28.32 -16.73
CA ILE A 422 -6.25 -29.31 -15.70
C ILE A 422 -7.60 -29.00 -15.04
N THR A 423 -8.28 -30.06 -14.61
CA THR A 423 -9.45 -29.93 -13.75
C THR A 423 -9.18 -30.61 -12.42
N VAL A 424 -9.32 -29.86 -11.34
CA VAL A 424 -9.10 -30.35 -9.98
C VAL A 424 -10.34 -30.07 -9.16
N ASN A 425 -10.92 -31.12 -8.56
CA ASN A 425 -12.16 -31.05 -7.77
C ASN A 425 -13.32 -30.32 -8.50
N GLY A 426 -13.45 -30.52 -9.81
CA GLY A 426 -14.49 -29.90 -10.64
C GLY A 426 -14.22 -28.44 -11.02
N ARG A 427 -13.09 -27.87 -10.60
CA ARG A 427 -12.62 -26.54 -11.01
C ARG A 427 -11.54 -26.67 -12.08
N GLU A 428 -11.76 -26.00 -13.19
CA GLU A 428 -10.88 -25.96 -14.35
C GLU A 428 -9.85 -24.84 -14.21
N PHE A 429 -8.61 -25.13 -14.61
CA PHE A 429 -7.48 -24.20 -14.67
C PHE A 429 -6.82 -24.34 -16.05
N LYS A 430 -6.88 -23.26 -16.85
CA LYS A 430 -6.32 -23.24 -18.20
C LYS A 430 -4.82 -22.97 -18.16
N LYS A 431 -4.07 -23.52 -19.11
CA LYS A 431 -2.61 -23.41 -19.12
C LYS A 431 -2.11 -21.99 -19.36
N GLU A 432 -2.88 -21.16 -20.05
CA GLU A 432 -2.47 -19.82 -20.46
C GLU A 432 -2.46 -18.81 -19.31
N ASN A 433 -3.27 -19.03 -18.27
CA ASN A 433 -3.59 -18.03 -17.25
C ASN A 433 -3.77 -18.58 -15.83
N SER A 434 -3.28 -19.80 -15.59
CA SER A 434 -3.24 -20.41 -14.26
C SER A 434 -1.80 -20.70 -13.84
N TYR A 435 -1.56 -20.50 -12.54
CA TYR A 435 -0.24 -20.52 -11.93
C TYR A 435 -0.23 -21.43 -10.71
N ILE A 436 0.89 -22.12 -10.49
CA ILE A 436 1.13 -22.95 -9.31
C ILE A 436 2.28 -22.38 -8.48
N VAL A 437 2.07 -22.31 -7.17
CA VAL A 437 3.07 -21.90 -6.17
C VAL A 437 3.30 -23.06 -5.21
N PRO A 438 4.39 -23.82 -5.36
CA PRO A 438 4.77 -24.85 -4.40
C PRO A 438 5.03 -24.25 -3.03
N ALA A 439 4.53 -24.90 -1.98
CA ALA A 439 4.71 -24.45 -0.60
C ALA A 439 6.09 -24.83 -0.04
N ASP A 440 6.72 -25.91 -0.55
CA ASP A 440 8.05 -26.37 -0.15
C ASP A 440 9.16 -25.48 -0.74
N GLN A 441 9.26 -24.27 -0.19
CA GLN A 441 10.25 -23.25 -0.51
C GLN A 441 10.69 -22.57 0.80
N PRO A 442 11.86 -21.90 0.83
CA PRO A 442 12.29 -21.19 2.04
C PRO A 442 11.27 -20.17 2.56
N GLN A 443 10.47 -19.59 1.66
CA GLN A 443 9.41 -18.61 1.96
C GLN A 443 8.05 -19.25 2.31
N TYR A 444 8.00 -20.53 2.67
CA TYR A 444 6.77 -21.25 3.01
C TYR A 444 5.77 -20.41 3.82
N ARG A 445 6.20 -19.75 4.90
CA ARG A 445 5.27 -18.97 5.75
C ARG A 445 4.76 -17.69 5.08
N LEU A 446 5.56 -17.06 4.23
CA LEU A 446 5.10 -15.93 3.43
C LEU A 446 4.04 -16.38 2.42
N ILE A 447 4.25 -17.54 1.78
CA ILE A 447 3.25 -18.19 0.91
C ILE A 447 1.97 -18.48 1.73
N LYS A 448 2.09 -19.09 2.92
CA LYS A 448 0.93 -19.32 3.79
C LYS A 448 0.18 -18.02 4.10
N ALA A 449 0.88 -16.95 4.47
CA ALA A 449 0.28 -15.66 4.77
C ALA A 449 -0.49 -15.06 3.59
N MET A 450 -0.05 -15.28 2.34
CA MET A 450 -0.73 -14.78 1.14
C MET A 450 -2.04 -15.53 0.83
N PHE A 451 -2.13 -16.81 1.19
CA PHE A 451 -3.23 -17.71 0.83
C PHE A 451 -4.15 -18.10 2.00
N GLU A 452 -3.78 -17.81 3.25
CA GLU A 452 -4.57 -18.21 4.41
C GLU A 452 -5.90 -17.46 4.51
N THR A 453 -6.89 -18.14 5.07
CA THR A 453 -8.15 -17.56 5.54
C THR A 453 -8.21 -17.73 7.05
N ARG A 454 -8.51 -16.66 7.77
CA ARG A 454 -8.52 -16.66 9.24
C ARG A 454 -9.72 -15.88 9.77
N THR A 455 -10.45 -16.45 10.71
CA THR A 455 -11.60 -15.82 11.38
C THR A 455 -11.53 -15.91 12.91
N SER A 456 -10.44 -16.46 13.45
CA SER A 456 -10.20 -16.61 14.88
C SER A 456 -8.83 -16.05 15.27
N PHE A 457 -8.81 -15.33 16.39
CA PHE A 457 -7.68 -14.52 16.85
C PHE A 457 -7.59 -14.57 18.38
N ALA A 458 -6.38 -14.42 18.92
CA ALA A 458 -6.16 -14.39 20.36
C ALA A 458 -6.60 -13.05 21.00
N ASP A 459 -6.48 -11.95 20.25
CA ASP A 459 -6.95 -10.61 20.59
C ASP A 459 -7.88 -10.11 19.46
N SER A 460 -8.81 -9.23 19.81
CA SER A 460 -9.76 -8.57 18.91
C SER A 460 -9.28 -7.22 18.38
N LEU A 461 -8.16 -6.71 18.91
CA LEU A 461 -7.60 -5.42 18.51
C LEU A 461 -6.57 -5.56 17.40
N PHE A 462 -6.76 -4.76 16.36
CA PHE A 462 -5.85 -4.67 15.22
C PHE A 462 -5.50 -3.19 15.01
N TYR A 463 -4.20 -2.93 14.89
CA TYR A 463 -3.65 -1.62 14.59
C TYR A 463 -3.85 -1.23 13.12
N ASP A 464 -3.85 -2.22 12.22
CA ASP A 464 -4.08 -2.02 10.78
C ASP A 464 -5.23 -2.90 10.28
N ILE A 465 -4.93 -3.97 9.52
CA ILE A 465 -5.93 -4.86 8.93
C ILE A 465 -5.85 -6.26 9.55
N SER A 466 -6.97 -6.98 9.51
CA SER A 466 -7.11 -8.34 10.08
C SER A 466 -7.08 -9.46 9.02
N ALA A 467 -7.14 -9.13 7.73
CA ALA A 467 -7.05 -10.08 6.62
C ALA A 467 -6.59 -9.46 5.30
N TRP A 468 -5.98 -10.27 4.43
CA TRP A 468 -5.43 -9.87 3.13
C TRP A 468 -5.34 -11.02 2.10
N THR A 469 -6.14 -12.08 2.24
CA THR A 469 -6.12 -13.27 1.37
C THR A 469 -6.10 -12.90 -0.12
N TYR A 470 -4.96 -13.06 -0.80
CA TYR A 470 -4.76 -12.46 -2.13
C TYR A 470 -5.64 -13.03 -3.23
N PRO A 471 -5.89 -14.36 -3.31
CA PRO A 471 -6.84 -14.85 -4.31
C PRO A 471 -8.23 -14.22 -4.21
N MET A 472 -8.69 -13.87 -2.99
CA MET A 472 -9.95 -13.14 -2.79
C MET A 472 -9.83 -11.69 -3.26
N ALA A 473 -8.74 -11.00 -2.91
CA ALA A 473 -8.48 -9.62 -3.34
C ALA A 473 -8.39 -9.46 -4.86
N PHE A 474 -7.90 -10.50 -5.56
CA PHE A 474 -7.81 -10.55 -7.02
C PHE A 474 -9.03 -11.20 -7.68
N ASN A 475 -10.00 -11.70 -6.90
CA ASN A 475 -11.19 -12.42 -7.37
C ASN A 475 -10.84 -13.58 -8.33
N LEU A 476 -9.86 -14.39 -7.94
CA LEU A 476 -9.35 -15.52 -8.71
C LEU A 476 -9.95 -16.83 -8.23
N ASP A 477 -10.11 -17.77 -9.17
CA ASP A 477 -10.29 -19.17 -8.82
C ASP A 477 -8.97 -19.68 -8.21
N TYR A 478 -9.04 -20.34 -7.06
CA TYR A 478 -7.84 -20.84 -6.39
C TYR A 478 -8.12 -22.08 -5.54
N MET A 479 -7.08 -22.86 -5.27
CA MET A 479 -7.17 -24.06 -4.43
C MET A 479 -5.81 -24.46 -3.87
N ALA A 480 -5.80 -25.07 -2.68
CA ALA A 480 -4.63 -25.76 -2.16
C ALA A 480 -4.55 -27.20 -2.71
N LEU A 481 -3.36 -27.61 -3.16
CA LEU A 481 -3.08 -28.90 -3.75
C LEU A 481 -2.35 -29.81 -2.77
N ASN A 482 -2.72 -31.08 -2.70
CA ASN A 482 -1.97 -32.11 -1.97
C ASN A 482 -0.94 -32.79 -2.90
N SER A 483 -0.06 -33.64 -2.34
CA SER A 483 0.98 -34.33 -3.12
C SER A 483 0.43 -35.17 -4.27
N ARG A 484 -0.74 -35.81 -4.09
CA ARG A 484 -1.36 -36.63 -5.14
C ARG A 484 -1.79 -35.79 -6.34
N ILE A 485 -2.37 -34.63 -6.08
CA ILE A 485 -2.83 -33.71 -7.13
C ILE A 485 -1.64 -33.02 -7.80
N LEU A 486 -0.63 -32.60 -7.03
CA LEU A 486 0.56 -31.94 -7.56
C LEU A 486 1.26 -32.82 -8.62
N ASN A 487 1.33 -34.14 -8.39
CA ASN A 487 1.91 -35.09 -9.35
C ASN A 487 1.13 -35.22 -10.67
N LEU A 488 -0.13 -34.76 -10.72
CA LEU A 488 -0.93 -34.74 -11.95
C LEU A 488 -0.67 -33.49 -12.79
N ALA A 489 -0.07 -32.43 -12.21
CA ALA A 489 0.16 -31.17 -12.91
C ALA A 489 1.52 -31.19 -13.63
N SER A 490 1.49 -31.16 -14.97
CA SER A 490 2.67 -30.91 -15.80
C SER A 490 2.97 -29.39 -15.79
N VAL A 491 4.12 -28.98 -15.25
CA VAL A 491 4.44 -27.56 -14.99
C VAL A 491 5.80 -27.10 -15.51
N GLU A 492 5.99 -25.79 -15.62
CA GLU A 492 7.23 -25.11 -16.00
C GLU A 492 7.52 -23.91 -15.08
N GLU A 493 8.75 -23.78 -14.57
CA GLU A 493 9.14 -22.65 -13.71
C GLU A 493 9.19 -21.35 -14.50
N ILE A 494 8.62 -20.29 -13.94
CA ILE A 494 8.62 -18.96 -14.56
C ILE A 494 9.96 -18.27 -14.31
N ASN A 495 10.58 -17.79 -15.38
CA ASN A 495 11.67 -16.82 -15.26
C ASN A 495 11.11 -15.41 -15.04
N LYS A 496 11.34 -14.85 -13.86
CA LYS A 496 10.91 -13.50 -13.48
C LYS A 496 11.32 -12.41 -14.49
N ASN A 497 12.50 -12.53 -15.11
CA ASN A 497 13.01 -11.49 -16.01
C ASN A 497 12.27 -11.45 -17.36
N ASP A 498 11.68 -12.58 -17.76
CA ASP A 498 10.97 -12.72 -19.03
C ASP A 498 9.43 -12.73 -18.82
N PHE A 499 8.97 -12.64 -17.56
CA PHE A 499 7.57 -12.71 -17.21
C PHE A 499 6.87 -11.40 -17.54
N GLN A 500 6.04 -11.41 -18.59
CA GLN A 500 5.29 -10.26 -19.06
C GLN A 500 3.87 -10.68 -19.46
N LEU A 501 2.93 -9.77 -19.29
CA LEU A 501 1.57 -9.98 -19.76
C LEU A 501 1.55 -10.01 -21.29
N LYS A 502 0.83 -10.97 -21.88
CA LYS A 502 0.76 -11.12 -23.34
C LYS A 502 0.05 -9.91 -23.96
N PRO A 503 0.53 -9.39 -25.11
CA PRO A 503 -0.20 -8.38 -25.84
C PRO A 503 -1.50 -8.96 -26.42
N GLY A 504 -2.54 -8.14 -26.45
CA GLY A 504 -3.81 -8.50 -27.09
C GLY A 504 -3.74 -8.36 -28.61
N GLN A 505 -4.77 -8.85 -29.29
CA GLN A 505 -4.82 -8.91 -30.75
C GLN A 505 -6.22 -8.60 -31.30
N VAL A 506 -6.29 -8.30 -32.61
CA VAL A 506 -7.55 -8.28 -33.33
C VAL A 506 -7.76 -9.62 -34.02
N ILE A 507 -8.78 -10.36 -33.61
CA ILE A 507 -9.14 -11.67 -34.16
C ILE A 507 -10.11 -11.46 -35.33
N GLY A 508 -9.61 -11.71 -36.54
CA GLY A 508 -10.31 -11.44 -37.81
C GLY A 508 -9.58 -10.42 -38.67
N GLY A 509 -10.16 -10.05 -39.82
CA GLY A 509 -9.52 -9.18 -40.82
C GLY A 509 -10.14 -7.78 -40.94
N SER A 510 -9.43 -6.90 -41.66
CA SER A 510 -9.95 -5.58 -42.07
C SER A 510 -11.26 -5.72 -42.84
N GLY A 511 -12.10 -4.68 -42.78
CA GLY A 511 -13.37 -4.63 -43.50
C GLY A 511 -14.51 -5.47 -42.91
N ALA A 512 -14.38 -5.94 -41.66
CA ALA A 512 -15.46 -6.56 -40.90
C ALA A 512 -16.72 -5.66 -40.82
N TYR A 513 -17.89 -6.27 -40.59
CA TYR A 513 -19.14 -5.52 -40.40
C TYR A 513 -19.04 -4.60 -39.18
N GLN A 514 -18.46 -5.11 -38.10
CA GLN A 514 -18.22 -4.42 -36.84
C GLN A 514 -17.11 -5.14 -36.05
N TYR A 515 -16.56 -4.54 -35.01
CA TYR A 515 -15.66 -5.20 -34.06
C TYR A 515 -16.25 -5.23 -32.64
N ALA A 516 -15.93 -6.24 -31.85
CA ALA A 516 -16.41 -6.43 -30.48
C ALA A 516 -15.26 -6.65 -29.49
N LEU A 517 -15.29 -5.95 -28.36
CA LEU A 517 -14.39 -6.11 -27.23
C LEU A 517 -15.21 -6.57 -26.02
N GLU A 518 -14.89 -7.74 -25.47
CA GLU A 518 -15.52 -8.22 -24.24
C GLU A 518 -15.09 -7.37 -23.03
N TRP A 519 -15.97 -7.28 -22.04
CA TRP A 519 -15.71 -6.51 -20.82
C TRP A 519 -15.15 -7.37 -19.67
N THR A 520 -14.89 -8.64 -19.94
CA THR A 520 -14.34 -9.62 -18.98
C THR A 520 -12.86 -9.38 -18.67
N ASP A 521 -12.07 -8.89 -19.62
CA ASP A 521 -10.67 -8.57 -19.37
C ASP A 521 -10.51 -7.42 -18.37
N TYR A 522 -9.49 -7.49 -17.50
CA TYR A 522 -9.21 -6.43 -16.53
C TYR A 522 -8.94 -5.09 -17.19
N TYR A 523 -8.27 -5.08 -18.34
CA TYR A 523 -7.85 -3.88 -19.05
C TYR A 523 -8.84 -3.37 -20.11
N SER A 524 -10.04 -3.95 -20.23
CA SER A 524 -11.10 -3.42 -21.12
C SER A 524 -11.41 -1.93 -20.88
N PRO A 525 -11.40 -1.39 -19.64
CA PRO A 525 -11.55 0.05 -19.41
C PRO A 525 -10.47 0.92 -20.07
N LYS A 526 -9.21 0.46 -20.06
CA LYS A 526 -8.10 1.12 -20.76
C LYS A 526 -8.38 1.17 -22.26
N ALA A 527 -8.69 0.03 -22.85
CA ALA A 527 -9.00 -0.07 -24.27
C ALA A 527 -10.20 0.82 -24.66
N ALA A 528 -11.29 0.77 -23.89
CA ALA A 528 -12.48 1.58 -24.13
C ALA A 528 -12.19 3.08 -24.12
N TYR A 529 -11.39 3.56 -23.17
CA TYR A 529 -10.96 4.96 -23.16
C TYR A 529 -10.16 5.32 -24.41
N GLN A 530 -9.20 4.48 -24.82
CA GLN A 530 -8.39 4.75 -26.02
C GLN A 530 -9.23 4.74 -27.31
N LEU A 531 -10.21 3.84 -27.42
CA LEU A 531 -11.15 3.77 -28.55
C LEU A 531 -11.99 5.05 -28.64
N LEU A 532 -12.60 5.48 -27.53
CA LEU A 532 -13.39 6.70 -27.45
C LEU A 532 -12.54 7.95 -27.72
N LYS A 533 -11.30 8.00 -27.20
CA LYS A 533 -10.33 9.08 -27.45
C LYS A 533 -9.93 9.16 -28.92
N ALA A 534 -9.88 8.03 -29.63
CA ALA A 534 -9.59 7.98 -31.06
C ALA A 534 -10.76 8.45 -31.95
N GLY A 535 -11.91 8.80 -31.36
CA GLY A 535 -13.10 9.24 -32.10
C GLY A 535 -13.92 8.09 -32.69
N PHE A 536 -13.68 6.85 -32.24
CA PHE A 536 -14.48 5.70 -32.67
C PHE A 536 -15.86 5.72 -32.03
N LEU A 537 -16.85 5.22 -32.76
CA LEU A 537 -18.17 4.99 -32.21
C LEU A 537 -18.11 3.70 -31.39
N VAL A 538 -18.19 3.83 -30.07
CA VAL A 538 -18.23 2.71 -29.14
C VAL A 538 -19.62 2.61 -28.54
N ARG A 539 -20.22 1.43 -28.62
CA ARG A 539 -21.56 1.15 -28.11
C ARG A 539 -21.48 -0.04 -27.16
N VAL A 540 -22.23 -0.03 -26.07
CA VAL A 540 -22.30 -1.15 -25.12
C VAL A 540 -23.53 -2.01 -25.40
N ALA A 541 -23.35 -3.34 -25.42
CA ALA A 541 -24.44 -4.30 -25.45
C ALA A 541 -24.95 -4.59 -24.03
N ASN A 542 -26.21 -4.24 -23.74
CA ASN A 542 -26.84 -4.50 -22.44
C ASN A 542 -27.52 -5.90 -22.35
N ALA A 543 -27.40 -6.69 -23.42
CA ALA A 543 -27.87 -8.08 -23.50
C ALA A 543 -26.86 -8.94 -24.27
N GLU A 544 -26.93 -10.25 -24.05
CA GLU A 544 -26.07 -11.22 -24.71
C GLU A 544 -26.45 -11.41 -26.18
N PHE A 545 -25.45 -11.77 -26.99
CA PHE A 545 -25.66 -12.17 -28.38
C PHE A 545 -24.63 -13.23 -28.81
N THR A 546 -24.98 -14.03 -29.81
CA THR A 546 -24.11 -15.05 -30.38
C THR A 546 -23.97 -14.85 -31.88
N THR A 547 -22.72 -14.81 -32.34
CA THR A 547 -22.37 -14.71 -33.77
C THR A 547 -22.73 -16.00 -34.51
N PRO A 548 -22.96 -15.96 -35.85
CA PRO A 548 -23.18 -17.18 -36.63
C PRO A 548 -22.07 -18.21 -36.53
N GLU A 549 -20.84 -17.75 -36.26
CA GLU A 549 -19.65 -18.59 -36.03
C GLU A 549 -19.64 -19.25 -34.64
N GLY A 550 -20.63 -18.96 -33.79
CA GLY A 550 -20.84 -19.62 -32.50
C GLY A 550 -20.18 -18.94 -31.29
N LYS A 551 -19.48 -17.81 -31.47
CA LYS A 551 -18.94 -17.03 -30.34
C LYS A 551 -20.06 -16.22 -29.68
N THR A 552 -20.24 -16.43 -28.37
CA THR A 552 -21.16 -15.69 -27.51
C THR A 552 -20.44 -14.53 -26.85
N PHE A 553 -21.11 -13.38 -26.78
CA PHE A 553 -20.63 -12.17 -26.13
C PHE A 553 -21.55 -11.79 -24.97
N GLY A 554 -20.94 -11.52 -23.81
CA GLY A 554 -21.64 -11.16 -22.58
C GLY A 554 -22.18 -9.73 -22.56
N ARG A 555 -22.97 -9.41 -21.51
CA ARG A 555 -23.36 -8.02 -21.22
C ARG A 555 -22.14 -7.15 -20.91
N GLY A 556 -22.18 -5.92 -21.39
CA GLY A 556 -21.05 -4.98 -21.30
C GLY A 556 -20.10 -5.03 -22.50
N THR A 557 -20.26 -6.01 -23.40
CA THR A 557 -19.45 -6.08 -24.63
C THR A 557 -19.55 -4.77 -25.40
N LEU A 558 -18.40 -4.24 -25.81
CA LEU A 558 -18.28 -3.03 -26.58
C LEU A 558 -18.25 -3.33 -28.06
N LEU A 559 -19.16 -2.73 -28.80
CA LEU A 559 -19.27 -2.76 -30.25
C LEU A 559 -18.62 -1.50 -30.83
N ILE A 560 -17.70 -1.66 -31.76
CA ILE A 560 -16.77 -0.63 -32.20
C ILE A 560 -16.90 -0.43 -33.71
N ASP A 561 -17.18 0.81 -34.12
CA ASP A 561 -17.20 1.27 -35.50
C ASP A 561 -16.28 2.49 -35.68
N GLN A 562 -15.94 2.81 -36.94
CA GLN A 562 -15.07 3.93 -37.30
C GLN A 562 -15.54 5.29 -36.74
N GLY A 563 -16.86 5.46 -36.56
CA GLY A 563 -17.44 6.68 -36.00
C GLY A 563 -17.00 7.94 -36.76
N GLU A 564 -16.58 8.96 -36.02
CA GLU A 564 -16.14 10.26 -36.54
C GLU A 564 -14.61 10.36 -36.71
N SER A 565 -13.88 9.25 -36.62
CA SER A 565 -12.41 9.24 -36.65
C SER A 565 -11.78 9.74 -37.96
N GLY A 566 -12.54 9.72 -39.07
CA GLY A 566 -12.04 10.08 -40.39
C GLY A 566 -11.02 9.10 -40.98
N LEU A 567 -10.79 7.94 -40.34
CA LEU A 567 -9.89 6.91 -40.82
C LEU A 567 -10.54 6.06 -41.91
N ASP A 568 -9.75 5.63 -42.89
CA ASP A 568 -10.17 4.57 -43.80
C ASP A 568 -10.17 3.19 -43.09
N LYS A 569 -10.64 2.15 -43.78
CA LYS A 569 -10.83 0.81 -43.18
C LYS A 569 -9.54 0.19 -42.68
N ASP A 570 -8.44 0.38 -43.41
CA ASP A 570 -7.17 -0.23 -43.06
C ASP A 570 -6.49 0.55 -41.94
N ALA A 571 -6.51 1.88 -41.97
CA ALA A 571 -6.01 2.71 -40.88
C ALA A 571 -6.80 2.50 -39.57
N PHE A 572 -8.12 2.33 -39.66
CA PHE A 572 -8.96 1.95 -38.52
C PHE A 572 -8.55 0.60 -37.94
N TYR A 573 -8.43 -0.43 -38.79
CA TYR A 573 -8.02 -1.76 -38.36
C TYR A 573 -6.62 -1.76 -37.72
N GLN A 574 -5.65 -1.06 -38.32
CA GLN A 574 -4.31 -0.90 -37.74
C GLN A 574 -4.37 -0.21 -36.36
N LYS A 575 -5.23 0.80 -36.21
CA LYS A 575 -5.40 1.46 -34.91
C LYS A 575 -6.05 0.56 -33.87
N LEU A 576 -7.00 -0.31 -34.26
CA LEU A 576 -7.54 -1.36 -33.38
C LEU A 576 -6.46 -2.34 -32.93
N GLN A 577 -5.58 -2.78 -33.83
CA GLN A 577 -4.45 -3.66 -33.50
C GLN A 577 -3.49 -3.00 -32.50
N GLU A 578 -3.18 -1.71 -32.69
CA GLU A 578 -2.38 -0.94 -31.74
C GLU A 578 -3.03 -0.88 -30.34
N ILE A 579 -4.34 -0.61 -30.28
CA ILE A 579 -5.08 -0.48 -29.01
C ILE A 579 -5.19 -1.84 -28.31
N ALA A 580 -5.53 -2.91 -29.03
CA ALA A 580 -5.61 -4.28 -28.52
C ALA A 580 -4.28 -4.71 -27.91
N SER A 581 -3.18 -4.50 -28.65
CA SER A 581 -1.83 -4.85 -28.21
C SER A 581 -1.41 -4.09 -26.95
N LYS A 582 -1.55 -2.74 -26.95
CA LYS A 582 -1.16 -1.89 -25.81
C LYS A 582 -2.04 -2.04 -24.57
N SER A 583 -3.28 -2.47 -24.75
CA SER A 583 -4.24 -2.65 -23.66
C SER A 583 -4.34 -4.10 -23.22
N THR A 584 -3.58 -5.01 -23.83
CA THR A 584 -3.59 -6.46 -23.52
C THR A 584 -5.01 -7.04 -23.52
N VAL A 585 -5.81 -6.71 -24.54
CA VAL A 585 -7.17 -7.23 -24.72
C VAL A 585 -7.41 -7.70 -26.15
N ASP A 586 -8.27 -8.68 -26.31
CA ASP A 586 -8.64 -9.20 -27.63
C ASP A 586 -9.89 -8.50 -28.18
N ILE A 587 -9.83 -8.14 -29.47
CA ILE A 587 -10.94 -7.51 -30.20
C ILE A 587 -11.35 -8.43 -31.35
N HIS A 588 -12.62 -8.79 -31.42
CA HIS A 588 -13.15 -9.74 -32.38
C HIS A 588 -13.86 -9.05 -33.54
N ALA A 589 -13.54 -9.42 -34.77
CA ALA A 589 -14.32 -9.05 -35.94
C ALA A 589 -15.68 -9.77 -35.92
N ILE A 590 -16.74 -9.03 -36.22
CA ILE A 590 -18.10 -9.52 -36.47
C ILE A 590 -18.37 -9.43 -37.97
N SER A 591 -18.85 -10.53 -38.55
CA SER A 591 -19.07 -10.68 -40.00
C SER A 591 -20.43 -10.14 -40.47
N THR A 592 -21.44 -10.08 -39.58
CA THR A 592 -22.81 -9.70 -39.92
C THR A 592 -23.55 -9.08 -38.73
N GLY A 593 -24.57 -8.27 -39.01
CA GLY A 593 -25.49 -7.75 -38.00
C GLY A 593 -26.53 -8.74 -37.50
N TYR A 594 -26.62 -9.92 -38.11
CA TYR A 594 -27.59 -10.98 -37.79
C TYR A 594 -27.00 -12.00 -36.83
N THR A 595 -27.44 -11.95 -35.57
CA THR A 595 -26.94 -12.75 -34.45
C THR A 595 -28.10 -13.42 -33.71
N ALA A 596 -27.81 -14.50 -32.99
CA ALA A 596 -28.77 -15.05 -32.03
C ALA A 596 -28.80 -14.17 -30.76
N GLY A 597 -29.96 -14.04 -30.11
CA GLY A 597 -30.15 -13.06 -29.04
C GLY A 597 -30.51 -11.68 -29.59
N ILE A 598 -29.79 -10.63 -29.19
CA ILE A 598 -29.94 -9.30 -29.80
C ILE A 598 -29.13 -9.18 -31.09
N ASN A 599 -29.66 -8.46 -32.08
CA ASN A 599 -28.94 -8.10 -33.32
C ASN A 599 -28.12 -6.81 -33.15
N MET A 600 -27.14 -6.55 -34.03
CA MET A 600 -26.20 -5.41 -33.89
C MET A 600 -26.85 -4.01 -34.02
N GLY A 601 -28.13 -3.96 -34.42
CA GLY A 601 -28.97 -2.75 -34.45
C GLY A 601 -30.04 -2.71 -33.35
N SER A 602 -29.97 -3.57 -32.34
CA SER A 602 -30.95 -3.69 -31.26
C SER A 602 -31.04 -2.43 -30.40
N THR A 603 -32.23 -2.15 -29.85
CA THR A 603 -32.46 -1.09 -28.86
C THR A 603 -31.81 -1.37 -27.51
N PHE A 604 -31.29 -2.58 -27.29
CA PHE A 604 -30.48 -2.94 -26.12
C PHE A 604 -29.00 -2.57 -26.27
N ILE A 605 -28.62 -1.89 -27.36
CA ILE A 605 -27.27 -1.38 -27.61
C ILE A 605 -27.30 0.14 -27.45
N SER A 606 -26.45 0.66 -26.56
CA SER A 606 -26.40 2.09 -26.23
C SER A 606 -25.05 2.68 -26.63
N PRO A 607 -24.98 3.89 -27.23
CA PRO A 607 -23.71 4.58 -27.39
C PRO A 607 -23.10 4.92 -26.03
N LEU A 608 -21.77 4.95 -25.97
CA LEU A 608 -21.03 5.40 -24.81
C LEU A 608 -20.39 6.76 -25.09
N ASP A 609 -20.59 7.69 -24.16
CA ASP A 609 -19.79 8.91 -24.12
C ASP A 609 -18.43 8.63 -23.48
N LYS A 610 -17.39 9.31 -23.98
CA LYS A 610 -16.07 9.31 -23.37
C LYS A 610 -16.15 9.88 -21.95
N PRO A 611 -15.65 9.17 -20.92
CA PRO A 611 -15.56 9.74 -19.58
C PRO A 611 -14.61 10.95 -19.55
N GLU A 612 -15.15 12.10 -19.13
CA GLU A 612 -14.41 13.29 -18.75
C GLU A 612 -14.53 13.41 -17.23
N ILE A 613 -13.42 13.12 -16.53
CA ILE A 613 -13.42 12.78 -15.10
C ILE A 613 -12.80 13.90 -14.27
N ALA A 614 -13.50 14.30 -13.21
CA ALA A 614 -12.93 15.07 -12.11
C ALA A 614 -12.94 14.27 -10.80
N LEU A 615 -11.79 14.16 -10.15
CA LEU A 615 -11.63 13.62 -8.80
C LEU A 615 -11.52 14.79 -7.81
N LEU A 616 -12.44 14.88 -6.86
CA LEU A 616 -12.35 15.93 -5.84
C LEU A 616 -11.15 15.68 -4.91
N VAL A 617 -10.39 16.74 -4.64
CA VAL A 617 -9.20 16.75 -3.78
C VAL A 617 -9.19 17.97 -2.85
N ASP A 618 -8.17 18.07 -2.00
CA ASP A 618 -7.99 19.12 -0.98
C ASP A 618 -9.05 19.13 0.13
N GLY A 619 -8.97 20.12 1.02
CA GLY A 619 -9.87 20.35 2.13
C GLY A 619 -9.95 19.15 3.09
N GLY A 620 -11.12 18.53 3.17
CA GLY A 620 -11.36 17.37 4.03
C GLY A 620 -11.37 16.03 3.31
N VAL A 621 -11.03 15.96 2.02
CA VAL A 621 -10.97 14.70 1.26
C VAL A 621 -9.87 13.79 1.81
N ASP A 622 -10.16 12.51 1.98
CA ASP A 622 -9.15 11.52 2.35
C ASP A 622 -8.13 11.34 1.23
N SER A 623 -6.86 11.66 1.51
CA SER A 623 -5.80 11.63 0.50
C SER A 623 -5.40 10.22 0.09
N TYR A 624 -5.57 9.22 0.95
CA TYR A 624 -5.25 7.83 0.61
C TYR A 624 -6.23 7.30 -0.44
N GLU A 625 -7.53 7.43 -0.21
CA GLU A 625 -8.54 6.97 -1.17
C GLU A 625 -8.51 7.76 -2.48
N ALA A 626 -8.28 9.09 -2.41
CA ALA A 626 -8.06 9.89 -3.61
C ALA A 626 -6.83 9.40 -4.40
N GLY A 627 -5.75 9.06 -3.69
CA GLY A 627 -4.52 8.52 -4.26
C GLY A 627 -4.72 7.16 -4.93
N GLU A 628 -5.49 6.27 -4.29
CA GLU A 628 -5.86 4.96 -4.84
C GLU A 628 -6.63 5.07 -6.16
N ILE A 629 -7.59 6.00 -6.23
CA ILE A 629 -8.36 6.28 -7.45
C ILE A 629 -7.46 6.89 -8.53
N TRP A 630 -6.62 7.86 -8.16
CA TRP A 630 -5.71 8.50 -9.10
C TRP A 630 -4.73 7.49 -9.71
N HIS A 631 -4.10 6.66 -8.87
CA HIS A 631 -3.21 5.59 -9.33
C HIS A 631 -3.92 4.57 -10.22
N LEU A 632 -5.15 4.17 -9.89
CA LEU A 632 -5.93 3.26 -10.74
C LEU A 632 -6.15 3.84 -12.14
N LEU A 633 -6.60 5.08 -12.23
CA LEU A 633 -6.87 5.72 -13.52
C LEU A 633 -5.58 5.98 -14.29
N ASP A 634 -4.57 6.54 -13.64
CA ASP A 634 -3.34 7.00 -14.30
C ASP A 634 -2.37 5.84 -14.62
N GLN A 635 -2.04 5.00 -13.64
CA GLN A 635 -1.01 3.96 -13.81
C GLN A 635 -1.55 2.65 -14.39
N ARG A 636 -2.77 2.25 -14.01
CA ARG A 636 -3.33 0.95 -14.47
C ARG A 636 -4.09 1.11 -15.76
N TYR A 637 -4.97 2.11 -15.86
CA TYR A 637 -5.82 2.29 -17.04
C TYR A 637 -5.35 3.36 -18.02
N GLU A 638 -4.30 4.11 -17.72
CA GLU A 638 -3.76 5.17 -18.59
C GLU A 638 -4.83 6.19 -19.03
N MET A 639 -5.71 6.54 -18.09
CA MET A 639 -6.81 7.49 -18.24
C MET A 639 -6.49 8.79 -17.52
N PRO A 640 -6.61 9.95 -18.19
CA PRO A 640 -6.44 11.23 -17.53
C PRO A 640 -7.59 11.48 -16.55
N VAL A 641 -7.25 12.06 -15.41
CA VAL A 641 -8.20 12.53 -14.41
C VAL A 641 -7.82 13.94 -13.98
N THR A 642 -8.80 14.84 -13.89
CA THR A 642 -8.57 16.15 -13.29
C THR A 642 -8.66 16.03 -11.78
N LEU A 643 -7.56 16.25 -11.07
CA LEU A 643 -7.57 16.49 -9.63
C LEU A 643 -8.17 17.89 -9.39
N LEU A 644 -9.42 17.95 -8.94
CA LEU A 644 -10.20 19.18 -8.78
C LEU A 644 -10.28 19.58 -7.29
N PRO A 645 -9.58 20.64 -6.86
CA PRO A 645 -9.71 21.17 -5.51
C PRO A 645 -11.16 21.51 -5.17
N MET A 646 -11.62 21.16 -3.96
CA MET A 646 -13.00 21.41 -3.55
C MET A 646 -13.41 22.88 -3.62
N ASP A 647 -12.49 23.82 -3.37
CA ASP A 647 -12.76 25.27 -3.41
C ASP A 647 -12.95 25.82 -4.84
N ARG A 648 -12.64 25.00 -5.87
CA ARG A 648 -12.84 25.32 -7.29
C ARG A 648 -14.17 24.81 -7.84
N VAL A 649 -14.94 24.06 -7.05
CA VAL A 649 -16.24 23.52 -7.49
C VAL A 649 -17.23 24.67 -7.71
N SER A 650 -17.58 24.88 -8.97
CA SER A 650 -18.61 25.82 -9.41
C SER A 650 -19.25 25.31 -10.69
N ALA A 651 -20.46 25.79 -11.02
CA ALA A 651 -21.20 25.33 -12.19
C ALA A 651 -20.37 25.40 -13.48
N THR A 652 -19.73 26.54 -13.75
CA THR A 652 -18.92 26.73 -14.97
C THR A 652 -17.67 25.85 -15.02
N VAL A 653 -17.12 25.47 -13.88
CA VAL A 653 -15.95 24.59 -13.81
C VAL A 653 -16.35 23.13 -14.03
N ILE A 654 -17.42 22.66 -13.38
CA ILE A 654 -17.78 21.24 -13.43
C ILE A 654 -18.55 20.83 -14.70
N ASP A 655 -19.07 21.80 -15.47
CA ASP A 655 -19.76 21.57 -16.75
C ASP A 655 -18.88 20.87 -17.81
N ARG A 656 -17.55 20.86 -17.64
CA ARG A 656 -16.61 20.16 -18.52
C ARG A 656 -16.55 18.65 -18.30
N TYR A 657 -17.13 18.14 -17.21
CA TYR A 657 -17.05 16.75 -16.80
C TYR A 657 -18.42 16.07 -16.88
N ASN A 658 -18.44 14.80 -17.22
CA ASN A 658 -19.63 13.93 -17.13
C ASN A 658 -19.51 12.90 -16.00
N VAL A 659 -18.33 12.78 -15.37
CA VAL A 659 -18.09 11.94 -14.18
C VAL A 659 -17.37 12.75 -13.10
N ILE A 660 -17.90 12.73 -11.87
CA ILE A 660 -17.25 13.27 -10.67
C ILE A 660 -17.04 12.13 -9.68
N LEU A 661 -15.84 12.04 -9.14
CA LEU A 661 -15.45 11.06 -8.13
C LEU A 661 -15.28 11.79 -6.78
N MET A 662 -16.01 11.32 -5.77
CA MET A 662 -15.96 11.79 -4.38
C MET A 662 -15.54 10.63 -3.46
N PRO A 663 -14.23 10.50 -3.16
CA PRO A 663 -13.73 9.54 -2.17
C PRO A 663 -14.32 9.76 -0.77
N ASP A 664 -13.98 8.91 0.20
CA ASP A 664 -14.28 9.24 1.60
C ASP A 664 -13.62 10.58 2.02
N GLY A 665 -14.19 11.23 3.03
CA GLY A 665 -13.74 12.53 3.53
C GLY A 665 -14.86 13.43 4.00
N ASN A 666 -14.48 14.65 4.37
CA ASN A 666 -15.37 15.73 4.79
C ASN A 666 -15.54 16.77 3.68
N TYR A 667 -16.78 16.95 3.24
CA TYR A 667 -17.17 17.83 2.13
C TYR A 667 -17.94 19.08 2.60
N ASN A 668 -18.00 19.36 3.90
CA ASN A 668 -18.79 20.45 4.45
C ASN A 668 -18.35 21.83 3.94
N SER A 669 -17.09 21.99 3.53
CA SER A 669 -16.57 23.23 2.93
C SER A 669 -17.23 23.61 1.60
N LEU A 670 -17.85 22.66 0.89
CA LEU A 670 -18.65 22.96 -0.32
C LEU A 670 -19.91 23.78 0.01
N GLY A 671 -20.43 23.66 1.23
CA GLY A 671 -21.65 24.34 1.69
C GLY A 671 -22.89 24.07 0.83
N LYS A 672 -23.93 24.87 1.04
CA LYS A 672 -25.21 24.74 0.29
C LYS A 672 -25.06 25.05 -1.20
N SER A 673 -24.18 25.98 -1.55
CA SER A 673 -23.95 26.36 -2.95
C SER A 673 -23.27 25.24 -3.74
N GLY A 674 -22.27 24.57 -3.16
CA GLY A 674 -21.64 23.40 -3.76
C GLY A 674 -22.62 22.22 -3.86
N ALA A 675 -23.46 22.00 -2.84
CA ALA A 675 -24.52 20.99 -2.88
C ALA A 675 -25.51 21.21 -4.03
N GLU A 676 -26.02 22.42 -4.19
CA GLU A 676 -26.94 22.77 -5.29
C GLU A 676 -26.25 22.64 -6.65
N THR A 677 -24.98 23.06 -6.74
CA THR A 677 -24.16 22.92 -7.96
C THR A 677 -24.01 21.46 -8.38
N ILE A 678 -23.64 20.58 -7.44
CA ILE A 678 -23.51 19.14 -7.69
C ILE A 678 -24.87 18.51 -8.03
N LYS A 679 -25.92 18.84 -7.28
CA LYS A 679 -27.29 18.33 -7.53
C LYS A 679 -27.78 18.65 -8.94
N ASN A 680 -27.62 19.91 -9.37
CA ASN A 680 -27.99 20.33 -10.73
C ASN A 680 -27.13 19.66 -11.80
N TRP A 681 -25.83 19.50 -11.54
CA TRP A 681 -24.93 18.80 -12.46
C TRP A 681 -25.33 17.33 -12.64
N ILE A 682 -25.66 16.60 -11.58
CA ILE A 682 -26.20 15.23 -11.67
C ILE A 682 -27.53 15.26 -12.44
N GLY A 683 -28.43 16.19 -12.10
CA GLY A 683 -29.75 16.34 -12.72
C GLY A 683 -29.76 16.34 -14.25
N ARG A 684 -28.70 16.86 -14.88
CA ARG A 684 -28.56 16.96 -16.34
C ARG A 684 -28.24 15.64 -17.04
N GLY A 685 -27.85 14.58 -16.32
CA GLY A 685 -27.52 13.28 -16.90
C GLY A 685 -26.16 12.71 -16.49
N ASN A 686 -25.39 13.44 -15.68
CA ASN A 686 -24.03 13.07 -15.34
C ASN A 686 -23.97 12.02 -14.22
N THR A 687 -22.81 11.38 -14.06
CA THR A 687 -22.58 10.32 -13.07
C THR A 687 -21.72 10.79 -11.91
N LEU A 688 -22.24 10.70 -10.69
CA LEU A 688 -21.46 10.89 -9.47
C LEU A 688 -21.09 9.53 -8.87
N VAL A 689 -19.82 9.35 -8.51
CA VAL A 689 -19.35 8.19 -7.74
C VAL A 689 -18.94 8.67 -6.36
N ALA A 690 -19.50 8.08 -5.30
CA ALA A 690 -19.30 8.54 -3.93
C ALA A 690 -19.02 7.40 -2.96
N LYS A 691 -18.13 7.60 -2.00
CA LYS A 691 -17.89 6.67 -0.87
C LYS A 691 -17.98 7.39 0.48
N GLY A 692 -18.40 6.66 1.52
CA GLY A 692 -18.16 7.04 2.90
C GLY A 692 -18.80 8.38 3.29
N GLY A 693 -17.97 9.32 3.75
CA GLY A 693 -18.34 10.68 4.10
C GLY A 693 -18.94 11.49 2.94
N ALA A 694 -18.58 11.21 1.69
CA ALA A 694 -19.27 11.80 0.54
C ALA A 694 -20.74 11.38 0.48
N VAL A 695 -21.04 10.08 0.67
CA VAL A 695 -22.41 9.56 0.68
C VAL A 695 -23.22 10.16 1.84
N ARG A 696 -22.60 10.29 3.02
CA ARG A 696 -23.22 10.98 4.17
C ARG A 696 -23.52 12.45 3.85
N TRP A 697 -22.59 13.17 3.22
CA TRP A 697 -22.77 14.56 2.84
C TRP A 697 -23.90 14.74 1.80
N LEU A 698 -24.02 13.84 0.82
CA LEU A 698 -25.13 13.83 -0.14
C LEU A 698 -26.49 13.67 0.55
N ALA A 699 -26.58 12.76 1.54
CA ALA A 699 -27.80 12.55 2.31
C ALA A 699 -28.13 13.75 3.20
N GLN A 700 -27.14 14.32 3.90
CA GLN A 700 -27.31 15.48 4.78
C GLN A 700 -27.76 16.75 4.04
N ASN A 701 -27.38 16.91 2.77
CA ASN A 701 -27.76 18.04 1.93
C ASN A 701 -28.97 17.75 1.03
N GLU A 702 -29.71 16.65 1.28
CA GLU A 702 -30.94 16.31 0.57
C GLU A 702 -30.76 16.24 -0.97
N ILE A 703 -29.58 15.78 -1.41
CA ILE A 703 -29.29 15.53 -2.83
C ILE A 703 -29.95 14.19 -3.23
N LYS A 704 -29.74 13.15 -2.42
CA LYS A 704 -30.40 11.84 -2.50
C LYS A 704 -30.44 11.22 -1.12
N GLU A 705 -31.58 10.65 -0.76
CA GLU A 705 -31.74 9.89 0.49
C GLU A 705 -30.91 8.60 0.43
N PHE A 706 -29.94 8.48 1.34
CA PHE A 706 -29.22 7.25 1.67
C PHE A 706 -29.42 6.98 3.17
N LYS A 707 -29.87 5.78 3.51
CA LYS A 707 -30.10 5.37 4.90
C LYS A 707 -28.95 4.52 5.41
N PHE A 708 -28.61 4.72 6.67
CA PHE A 708 -27.53 3.99 7.33
C PHE A 708 -28.09 3.21 8.52
N ARG A 709 -27.70 1.94 8.61
CA ARG A 709 -28.10 1.09 9.73
C ARG A 709 -27.35 1.51 10.98
N THR A 710 -28.09 1.71 12.05
CA THR A 710 -27.50 1.89 13.38
C THR A 710 -27.35 0.53 14.03
N VAL A 711 -26.17 0.22 14.52
CA VAL A 711 -25.94 -0.95 15.37
C VAL A 711 -26.31 -0.59 16.80
N ASP A 712 -27.22 -1.38 17.39
CA ASP A 712 -27.67 -1.13 18.76
C ASP A 712 -26.51 -1.25 19.76
N ASN A 713 -26.40 -0.26 20.65
CA ASN A 713 -25.42 -0.28 21.72
C ASN A 713 -26.09 -0.85 22.97
N GLN A 714 -26.10 -2.18 23.08
CA GLN A 714 -26.65 -2.92 24.23
C GLN A 714 -26.00 -2.53 25.57
N GLU A 715 -24.92 -1.75 25.54
CA GLU A 715 -24.16 -1.31 26.71
C GLU A 715 -24.49 0.13 27.13
N LYS A 716 -25.45 0.77 26.45
CA LYS A 716 -25.84 2.15 26.74
C LYS A 716 -26.39 2.28 28.16
N GLY A 717 -25.77 3.17 28.95
CA GLY A 717 -26.16 3.42 30.34
C GLY A 717 -25.60 2.43 31.36
N LEU A 718 -24.85 1.40 30.93
CA LEU A 718 -24.16 0.49 31.85
C LEU A 718 -22.84 1.10 32.33
N GLN A 719 -22.55 0.95 33.63
CA GLN A 719 -21.22 1.23 34.17
C GLN A 719 -20.26 0.10 33.77
N LYS A 720 -19.10 0.46 33.22
CA LYS A 720 -18.00 -0.45 32.92
C LYS A 720 -16.71 0.02 33.56
N SER A 721 -15.75 -0.88 33.72
CA SER A 721 -14.40 -0.51 34.14
C SER A 721 -13.80 0.46 33.13
N TYR A 722 -13.30 1.60 33.61
CA TYR A 722 -12.63 2.60 32.77
C TYR A 722 -11.42 2.02 32.04
N ALA A 723 -10.66 1.14 32.72
CA ALA A 723 -9.49 0.47 32.15
C ALA A 723 -9.81 -0.41 30.92
N ASN A 724 -11.08 -0.78 30.72
CA ASN A 724 -11.50 -1.60 29.59
C ASN A 724 -11.99 -0.76 28.40
N TYR A 725 -12.01 0.58 28.50
CA TYR A 725 -12.61 1.44 27.48
C TYR A 725 -11.96 1.24 26.10
N GLU A 726 -10.64 1.33 26.02
CA GLU A 726 -9.90 1.20 24.75
C GLU A 726 -10.08 -0.18 24.15
N ASN A 727 -9.94 -1.24 24.95
CA ASN A 727 -10.18 -2.62 24.49
C ASN A 727 -11.62 -2.84 24.01
N ALA A 728 -12.61 -2.36 24.76
CA ALA A 728 -14.02 -2.56 24.43
C ALA A 728 -14.49 -1.73 23.22
N THR A 729 -13.91 -0.56 23.00
CA THR A 729 -14.25 0.31 21.86
C THR A 729 -13.45 -0.05 20.62
N GLY A 730 -12.14 -0.28 20.77
CA GLY A 730 -11.26 -0.72 19.70
C GLY A 730 -11.69 -2.07 19.11
N ALA A 731 -12.18 -3.00 19.95
CA ALA A 731 -12.65 -4.29 19.47
C ALA A 731 -13.90 -4.18 18.58
N LYS A 732 -14.60 -3.03 18.59
CA LYS A 732 -15.76 -2.78 17.72
C LYS A 732 -15.36 -2.13 16.39
N VAL A 733 -14.09 -1.83 16.16
CA VAL A 733 -13.60 -1.25 14.90
C VAL A 733 -13.48 -2.35 13.85
N THR A 734 -14.05 -2.15 12.66
CA THR A 734 -13.79 -3.00 11.50
C THR A 734 -12.60 -2.42 10.74
N GLY A 735 -11.38 -2.74 11.18
CA GLY A 735 -10.13 -2.11 10.68
C GLY A 735 -9.66 -2.60 9.30
N GLY A 736 -10.23 -3.69 8.78
CA GLY A 736 -9.82 -4.28 7.51
C GLY A 736 -10.14 -5.77 7.48
N ALA A 737 -11.24 -6.14 6.84
CA ALA A 737 -11.67 -7.54 6.70
C ALA A 737 -12.30 -7.79 5.32
N ILE A 738 -12.36 -9.06 4.94
CA ILE A 738 -12.86 -9.52 3.65
C ILE A 738 -14.27 -10.06 3.82
N PHE A 739 -15.18 -9.60 2.97
CA PHE A 739 -16.60 -9.93 3.06
C PHE A 739 -17.13 -10.59 1.78
N ASN A 740 -18.00 -11.58 1.96
CA ASN A 740 -18.80 -12.20 0.92
C ASN A 740 -19.94 -11.27 0.51
N ALA A 741 -20.04 -11.01 -0.78
CA ALA A 741 -21.12 -10.24 -1.38
C ALA A 741 -21.69 -10.95 -2.62
N LYS A 742 -22.92 -10.58 -2.97
CA LYS A 742 -23.66 -11.09 -4.12
C LYS A 742 -23.95 -9.94 -5.09
N LEU A 743 -23.32 -10.03 -6.26
CA LEU A 743 -23.40 -9.12 -7.39
C LEU A 743 -24.54 -9.56 -8.32
N ASP A 744 -25.34 -8.59 -8.77
CA ASP A 744 -26.20 -8.75 -9.93
C ASP A 744 -25.39 -8.52 -11.20
N THR A 745 -25.00 -9.60 -11.88
CA THR A 745 -24.23 -9.56 -13.13
C THR A 745 -25.04 -9.06 -14.34
N THR A 746 -26.36 -8.88 -14.18
CA THR A 746 -27.23 -8.30 -15.21
C THR A 746 -27.36 -6.78 -15.09
N HIS A 747 -27.02 -6.21 -13.94
CA HIS A 747 -26.96 -4.76 -13.74
C HIS A 747 -25.68 -4.20 -14.39
N PRO A 748 -25.66 -2.97 -14.97
CA PRO A 748 -24.47 -2.41 -15.61
C PRO A 748 -23.21 -2.35 -14.72
N ILE A 749 -23.40 -2.18 -13.41
CA ILE A 749 -22.32 -2.28 -12.41
C ILE A 749 -21.69 -3.68 -12.35
N GLY A 750 -22.42 -4.75 -12.66
CA GLY A 750 -21.93 -6.12 -12.68
C GLY A 750 -21.44 -6.62 -14.04
N TYR A 751 -21.43 -5.78 -15.08
CA TYR A 751 -20.95 -6.19 -16.41
C TYR A 751 -19.48 -6.65 -16.38
N GLY A 752 -19.18 -7.68 -17.18
CA GLY A 752 -17.86 -8.30 -17.25
C GLY A 752 -17.47 -9.17 -16.03
N TYR A 753 -18.42 -9.45 -15.11
CA TYR A 753 -18.27 -10.47 -14.07
C TYR A 753 -19.08 -11.71 -14.40
N GLU A 754 -18.47 -12.88 -14.26
CA GLU A 754 -19.12 -14.18 -14.57
C GLU A 754 -19.76 -14.83 -13.35
N SER A 755 -19.27 -14.48 -12.16
CA SER A 755 -19.78 -14.98 -10.89
C SER A 755 -20.58 -13.89 -10.20
N ALA A 756 -21.76 -14.25 -9.71
CA ALA A 756 -22.51 -13.42 -8.78
C ALA A 756 -21.83 -13.36 -7.39
N ASN A 757 -21.01 -14.34 -7.02
CA ASN A 757 -20.27 -14.31 -5.76
C ASN A 757 -18.97 -13.53 -5.94
N ILE A 758 -18.72 -12.56 -5.07
CA ILE A 758 -17.50 -11.74 -5.06
C ILE A 758 -17.09 -11.42 -3.63
N HIS A 759 -15.81 -11.10 -3.44
CA HIS A 759 -15.27 -10.59 -2.18
C HIS A 759 -15.02 -9.09 -2.23
N THR A 760 -15.39 -8.38 -1.16
CA THR A 760 -15.09 -6.96 -0.98
C THR A 760 -14.26 -6.71 0.27
N PHE A 761 -13.58 -5.56 0.31
CA PHE A 761 -12.74 -5.16 1.44
C PHE A 761 -13.35 -3.97 2.17
N ARG A 762 -13.45 -4.09 3.49
CA ARG A 762 -14.02 -3.05 4.34
C ARG A 762 -13.11 -2.69 5.49
N ASN A 763 -13.00 -1.39 5.73
CA ASN A 763 -12.13 -0.77 6.74
C ASN A 763 -12.85 0.30 7.58
N ASP A 764 -14.19 0.29 7.63
CA ASP A 764 -14.98 1.22 8.44
C ASP A 764 -16.31 0.59 8.95
N ASN A 765 -17.04 1.34 9.78
CA ASN A 765 -18.34 0.95 10.36
C ASN A 765 -19.54 1.73 9.78
N LEU A 766 -19.47 2.22 8.54
CA LEU A 766 -20.59 2.90 7.87
C LEU A 766 -21.53 1.93 7.13
N PHE A 767 -22.51 1.38 7.83
CA PHE A 767 -23.40 0.36 7.26
C PHE A 767 -24.52 0.97 6.41
N LEU A 768 -24.41 0.85 5.08
CA LEU A 768 -25.43 1.34 4.15
C LEU A 768 -26.63 0.38 4.10
N GLU A 769 -27.83 0.92 4.34
CA GLU A 769 -29.07 0.16 4.22
C GLU A 769 -29.43 -0.01 2.74
N PRO A 770 -29.87 -1.19 2.27
CA PRO A 770 -30.37 -1.38 0.91
C PRO A 770 -31.50 -0.41 0.56
N SER A 771 -31.54 0.01 -0.70
CA SER A 771 -32.65 0.77 -1.27
C SER A 771 -33.92 -0.05 -1.24
N SER A 772 -35.06 0.61 -1.02
CA SER A 772 -36.38 0.00 -1.15
C SER A 772 -36.68 -0.41 -2.60
N ASN A 773 -36.03 0.21 -3.59
CA ASN A 773 -36.06 -0.25 -4.96
C ASN A 773 -35.07 -1.42 -5.10
N PRO A 774 -35.53 -2.66 -5.35
CA PRO A 774 -34.66 -3.82 -5.38
C PRO A 774 -33.61 -3.76 -6.50
N TYR A 775 -33.90 -3.05 -7.60
CA TYR A 775 -32.99 -2.91 -8.74
C TYR A 775 -31.88 -1.88 -8.51
N ALA A 776 -31.98 -1.08 -7.43
CA ALA A 776 -30.98 -0.09 -7.05
C ALA A 776 -29.88 -0.67 -6.14
N ASN A 777 -29.84 -1.99 -5.92
CA ASN A 777 -28.90 -2.67 -5.03
C ASN A 777 -28.03 -3.69 -5.80
N PRO A 778 -27.14 -3.25 -6.71
CA PRO A 778 -26.40 -4.16 -7.58
C PRO A 778 -25.41 -5.05 -6.84
N LEU A 779 -24.98 -4.67 -5.63
CA LEU A 779 -24.10 -5.50 -4.80
C LEU A 779 -24.54 -5.41 -3.34
N VAL A 780 -24.86 -6.57 -2.76
CA VAL A 780 -25.29 -6.71 -1.36
C VAL A 780 -24.43 -7.74 -0.64
N TYR A 781 -24.18 -7.54 0.64
CA TYR A 781 -23.56 -8.57 1.47
C TYR A 781 -24.46 -9.80 1.56
N THR A 782 -23.85 -10.97 1.77
CA THR A 782 -24.61 -12.19 2.05
C THR A 782 -25.14 -12.19 3.50
N GLU A 783 -25.93 -13.21 3.84
CA GLU A 783 -26.39 -13.43 5.22
C GLU A 783 -25.24 -13.75 6.18
N ASN A 784 -24.21 -14.44 5.68
CA ASN A 784 -22.97 -14.77 6.41
C ASN A 784 -21.80 -14.03 5.74
N PRO A 785 -21.65 -12.72 6.01
CA PRO A 785 -20.81 -11.87 5.20
C PRO A 785 -19.32 -12.05 5.48
N LEU A 786 -18.87 -12.51 6.65
CA LEU A 786 -17.44 -12.61 6.94
C LEU A 786 -16.78 -13.73 6.13
N ALA A 787 -15.83 -13.40 5.26
CA ALA A 787 -15.03 -14.36 4.49
C ALA A 787 -13.67 -14.62 5.16
N SER A 788 -12.98 -13.56 5.57
CA SER A 788 -11.68 -13.61 6.26
C SER A 788 -11.50 -12.32 7.07
N GLY A 789 -10.83 -12.41 8.21
CA GLY A 789 -10.59 -11.29 9.11
C GLY A 789 -11.47 -11.31 10.36
N TYR A 790 -11.40 -10.22 11.11
CA TYR A 790 -12.12 -10.02 12.34
C TYR A 790 -13.34 -9.13 12.11
N LEU A 791 -14.48 -9.55 12.68
CA LEU A 791 -15.70 -8.75 12.77
C LEU A 791 -16.28 -8.90 14.17
N HIS A 792 -16.44 -7.78 14.88
CA HIS A 792 -17.10 -7.81 16.18
C HIS A 792 -18.56 -8.26 16.04
N PRO A 793 -19.08 -9.16 16.89
CA PRO A 793 -20.45 -9.66 16.81
C PRO A 793 -21.52 -8.56 16.80
N SER A 794 -21.29 -7.44 17.51
CA SER A 794 -22.23 -6.30 17.48
C SER A 794 -22.38 -5.69 16.09
N ASN A 795 -21.37 -5.75 15.23
CA ASN A 795 -21.40 -5.12 13.91
C ASN A 795 -22.07 -5.99 12.85
N LEU A 796 -22.20 -7.30 13.09
CA LEU A 796 -22.80 -8.24 12.15
C LEU A 796 -24.23 -7.84 11.69
N PRO A 797 -25.15 -7.38 12.57
CA PRO A 797 -26.45 -6.87 12.14
C PRO A 797 -26.39 -5.67 11.19
N GLY A 798 -25.35 -4.84 11.29
CA GLY A 798 -25.11 -3.74 10.35
C GLY A 798 -24.81 -4.23 8.94
N LEU A 799 -23.99 -5.28 8.83
CA LEU A 799 -23.50 -5.79 7.54
C LEU A 799 -24.42 -6.79 6.84
N LYS A 800 -25.00 -7.76 7.57
CA LYS A 800 -25.73 -8.88 6.95
C LYS A 800 -26.85 -8.37 6.02
N ASN A 801 -26.89 -8.84 4.77
CA ASN A 801 -27.82 -8.36 3.75
C ASN A 801 -27.85 -6.82 3.59
N GLY A 802 -26.74 -6.13 3.90
CA GLY A 802 -26.55 -4.69 3.71
C GLY A 802 -26.13 -4.36 2.29
N SER A 803 -26.25 -3.09 1.90
CA SER A 803 -25.81 -2.64 0.58
C SER A 803 -24.30 -2.44 0.59
N VAL A 804 -23.60 -3.02 -0.38
CA VAL A 804 -22.20 -2.66 -0.68
C VAL A 804 -22.16 -1.55 -1.72
N ILE A 805 -23.01 -1.67 -2.74
CA ILE A 805 -23.22 -0.64 -3.76
C ILE A 805 -24.70 -0.33 -3.80
N GLN A 806 -25.03 0.95 -3.83
CA GLN A 806 -26.39 1.45 -4.01
C GLN A 806 -26.44 2.49 -5.12
N ILE A 807 -27.48 2.44 -5.95
CA ILE A 807 -27.72 3.42 -7.00
C ILE A 807 -28.76 4.43 -6.54
N GLY A 808 -28.46 5.71 -6.74
CA GLY A 808 -29.41 6.81 -6.63
C GLY A 808 -29.60 7.53 -7.97
N ALA A 809 -30.74 8.17 -8.14
CA ALA A 809 -31.00 9.04 -9.29
C ALA A 809 -31.37 10.46 -8.85
N VAL A 810 -30.87 11.45 -9.58
CA VAL A 810 -31.32 12.84 -9.53
C VAL A 810 -31.56 13.29 -10.97
N GLY A 811 -32.80 13.64 -11.30
CA GLY A 811 -33.20 13.95 -12.68
C GLY A 811 -32.88 12.81 -13.65
N ARG A 812 -31.97 13.06 -14.59
CA ARG A 812 -31.46 12.06 -15.55
C ARG A 812 -30.15 11.40 -15.13
N GLY A 813 -29.41 11.95 -14.17
CA GLY A 813 -28.11 11.41 -13.75
C GLY A 813 -28.19 10.30 -12.71
N ARG A 814 -27.03 9.73 -12.41
CA ARG A 814 -26.88 8.62 -11.46
C ARG A 814 -25.86 8.97 -10.38
N ILE A 815 -26.11 8.44 -9.19
CA ILE A 815 -25.18 8.41 -8.08
C ILE A 815 -24.87 6.94 -7.81
N VAL A 816 -23.61 6.56 -7.87
CA VAL A 816 -23.13 5.22 -7.48
C VAL A 816 -22.47 5.36 -6.11
N ALA A 817 -23.15 4.90 -5.06
CA ALA A 817 -22.69 4.99 -3.69
C ALA A 817 -22.02 3.66 -3.27
N PHE A 818 -20.77 3.74 -2.85
CA PHE A 818 -19.99 2.61 -2.34
C PHE A 818 -19.90 2.65 -0.82
N ALA A 819 -20.17 1.51 -0.17
CA ALA A 819 -19.97 1.31 1.27
C ALA A 819 -18.56 0.78 1.61
N ASP A 820 -17.88 0.17 0.63
CA ASP A 820 -16.56 -0.45 0.76
C ASP A 820 -15.55 0.24 -0.17
N ASN A 821 -14.26 0.08 0.12
CA ASN A 821 -13.20 0.60 -0.73
C ASN A 821 -12.91 -0.38 -1.88
N MET A 822 -13.24 0.01 -3.12
CA MET A 822 -13.05 -0.83 -4.31
C MET A 822 -11.60 -0.82 -4.84
N ASN A 823 -10.75 0.08 -4.35
CA ASN A 823 -9.43 0.37 -4.90
C ASN A 823 -8.32 0.20 -3.85
N PHE A 824 -8.64 -0.46 -2.74
CA PHE A 824 -7.82 -0.52 -1.53
C PHE A 824 -6.37 -0.89 -1.81
N ARG A 825 -5.46 0.04 -1.45
CA ARG A 825 -4.00 -0.08 -1.46
C ARG A 825 -3.41 -0.68 -2.74
N ALA A 826 -4.07 -0.44 -3.87
CA ALA A 826 -3.65 -0.93 -5.19
C ALA A 826 -3.50 -2.46 -5.32
N PHE A 827 -3.91 -3.28 -4.34
CA PHE A 827 -3.86 -4.74 -4.45
C PHE A 827 -5.24 -5.39 -4.54
N TRP A 828 -6.32 -4.60 -4.44
CA TRP A 828 -7.68 -5.08 -4.56
C TRP A 828 -8.19 -5.10 -6.01
N PHE A 829 -7.58 -5.95 -6.84
CA PHE A 829 -7.89 -6.03 -8.28
C PHE A 829 -9.32 -6.48 -8.57
N GLY A 830 -9.88 -7.34 -7.71
CA GLY A 830 -11.14 -8.03 -7.93
C GLY A 830 -12.36 -7.09 -8.00
N THR A 831 -12.30 -5.92 -7.38
CA THR A 831 -13.42 -4.95 -7.38
C THR A 831 -13.13 -3.67 -8.16
N ASN A 832 -11.91 -3.47 -8.71
CA ASN A 832 -11.62 -2.27 -9.51
C ASN A 832 -12.57 -2.12 -10.71
N LYS A 833 -12.98 -3.24 -11.33
CA LYS A 833 -13.93 -3.20 -12.44
C LYS A 833 -15.31 -2.69 -12.02
N LEU A 834 -15.78 -2.96 -10.79
CA LEU A 834 -17.02 -2.34 -10.28
C LEU A 834 -16.92 -0.80 -10.28
N TYR A 835 -15.75 -0.27 -9.92
CA TYR A 835 -15.48 1.17 -9.96
C TYR A 835 -15.44 1.69 -11.41
N MET A 836 -14.81 0.97 -12.33
CA MET A 836 -14.80 1.33 -13.75
C MET A 836 -16.18 1.22 -14.41
N ASN A 837 -17.00 0.26 -14.00
CA ASN A 837 -18.38 0.13 -14.44
C ASN A 837 -19.21 1.33 -14.00
N ALA A 838 -18.94 1.90 -12.81
CA ALA A 838 -19.56 3.14 -12.40
C ALA A 838 -19.17 4.31 -13.33
N ILE A 839 -17.90 4.41 -13.71
CA ILE A 839 -17.38 5.47 -14.59
C ILE A 839 -17.93 5.36 -16.01
N PHE A 840 -17.86 4.18 -16.63
CA PHE A 840 -18.26 4.00 -18.03
C PHE A 840 -19.75 3.76 -18.20
N PHE A 841 -20.35 2.95 -17.33
CA PHE A 841 -21.72 2.47 -17.48
C PHE A 841 -22.73 3.17 -16.58
N GLY A 842 -22.30 4.10 -15.71
CA GLY A 842 -23.22 4.95 -14.94
C GLY A 842 -24.23 5.68 -15.84
N GLN A 843 -23.82 6.08 -17.04
CA GLN A 843 -24.66 6.74 -18.05
C GLN A 843 -25.73 5.83 -18.67
N VAL A 844 -25.56 4.51 -18.65
CA VAL A 844 -26.50 3.54 -19.25
C VAL A 844 -27.37 2.80 -18.24
N ILE A 845 -27.19 3.05 -16.93
CA ILE A 845 -28.11 2.54 -15.91
C ILE A 845 -29.50 3.13 -16.15
N GLU A 846 -30.52 2.29 -16.28
CA GLU A 846 -31.88 2.74 -16.54
C GLU A 846 -32.44 3.66 -15.44
N GLY A 847 -33.22 4.68 -15.83
CA GLY A 847 -33.75 5.65 -14.85
C GLY A 847 -34.77 5.04 -13.89
N GLY A 848 -35.52 4.03 -14.34
CA GLY A 848 -36.53 3.35 -13.52
C GLY A 848 -35.95 2.43 -12.45
N THR A 849 -34.72 1.93 -12.65
CA THR A 849 -34.07 1.02 -11.69
C THR A 849 -33.36 1.77 -10.56
N ALA A 850 -33.21 3.09 -10.68
CA ALA A 850 -32.46 3.95 -9.75
C ALA A 850 -33.33 4.89 -8.89
N ARG A 851 -34.65 4.90 -9.10
CA ARG A 851 -35.59 5.84 -8.45
C ARG A 851 -36.27 5.25 -7.23
#